data_AF-K3WJB2-F1
#
_entry.id   AF-K3WJB2-F1
#
_cell.length_a   1.000
_cell.length_b   1.000
_cell.length_c   1.000
_cell.angle_alpha   90.00
_cell.angle_beta   90.00
_cell.angle_gamma   90.00
#
_symmetry.space_group_name_H-M   'P 1'
#
loop_
_entity.id
_entity.type
_entity.pdbx_description
1 polymer ?
#
loop_
_entity_poly.entity_id
_entity_poly.type
_entity_poly.pdbx_seq_one_letter_code
_entity_poly.pdbx_strand_id
1 'polypeptide(L)'
;MDSLYIRDHMDVRAAITRPFSLLELATRHAIASVLSRERWWTEWRDPPLRAQLLDAVQLEFIRKSFVQTQMRYEDSMETLRCLDMFLEEPYSAEKEELAAEWCRFVHFNREYQVITSAFRTARMRERSRDSVSESLDVFDPMYDQMHSYTFIEWYFTCARLRESLRLVPAELWTPDTLQPVLATAREHLDPSIVPQAVAFVRTALQNGITDQIISDLLKETETRPQVIAGFHLACERIQDELSHVVRYITQAIDHVIDSGALAVVNVAANEDCATISPAGVYGCWVSDTLVPSQLKAKFAQEMKVFEAKTKQERSKGDGQVETLVNPSMFPCVFGKTLRIPENAVKDPALFNGPADHMTRTMFDASTLVVNIIRGYYESGSGRGAYKRGDMRIKYQCIPTDFQVHDDGSVRMLTYINNVHPEEYADLSSSIEAIVGRFVPLFNRVLANARAIEEDTAYTRKKSGRDYRRRKNAMRTNNALKRQFKLPRDDEYNEERPMIPSLFVATEDVYPSSSTLLNGKRIQVIVKVDEIVLTPETPRYDGDEWQIEATNVDQVVATGVYYFANENVRPSSVSFRINVIYPVECLRDGEGSGIAALFGLVQQHRLAQPLGTIGTMEARCLAFPHALQRKINPVELSDPTRAGTCKRLTLYLVDPESPIPSAAVIPPQQQHWHAAVHAPLLEQLPFDEIAQAQIYEMARGRGTMTTADAQEHRAKMVQDHKRFWPRPETIPEDEGNHPFIDDEGVDAIYCMFEW
;
A
#
# COMPACT_ATOMS: atom_id res chain seq x y z
N MET A 1 31.61 -19.84 26.00
CA MET A 1 30.87 -18.56 25.93
C MET A 1 30.93 -18.13 24.48
N ASP A 2 29.96 -18.53 23.64
CA ASP A 2 29.69 -17.94 22.31
C ASP A 2 28.60 -18.78 21.59
N SER A 3 27.36 -18.68 22.09
CA SER A 3 26.17 -19.25 21.42
C SER A 3 24.92 -18.40 21.68
N LEU A 4 25.08 -17.07 21.58
CA LEU A 4 24.05 -16.11 21.97
C LEU A 4 24.01 -14.93 20.97
N TYR A 5 23.91 -15.23 19.67
CA TYR A 5 23.60 -14.26 18.61
C TYR A 5 22.78 -14.92 17.50
N ILE A 6 21.62 -15.47 17.86
CA ILE A 6 20.51 -15.61 16.90
C ILE A 6 19.84 -14.24 16.88
N ARG A 7 20.26 -13.35 15.98
CA ARG A 7 19.55 -12.10 15.75
C ARG A 7 18.36 -12.37 14.83
N ASP A 8 17.18 -12.15 15.40
CA ASP A 8 15.86 -11.99 14.79
C ASP A 8 15.81 -10.86 13.73
N HIS A 9 16.65 -10.88 12.70
CA HIS A 9 16.50 -9.97 11.56
C HIS A 9 15.51 -10.58 10.55
N MET A 10 14.21 -10.55 10.87
CA MET A 10 13.20 -10.68 9.83
C MET A 10 13.19 -9.40 8.98
N ASP A 11 13.25 -9.61 7.67
CA ASP A 11 13.36 -8.62 6.61
C ASP A 11 12.38 -7.44 6.78
N VAL A 12 12.94 -6.24 6.91
CA VAL A 12 12.27 -4.96 6.61
C VAL A 12 11.75 -4.91 5.15
N ARG A 13 12.21 -5.87 4.32
CA ARG A 13 12.38 -5.75 2.87
C ARG A 13 11.24 -6.37 2.05
N ALA A 14 10.34 -7.06 2.74
CA ALA A 14 9.01 -7.43 2.27
C ALA A 14 8.06 -7.29 3.46
N ALA A 15 7.96 -6.09 4.07
CA ALA A 15 7.28 -5.92 5.35
C ALA A 15 5.80 -6.33 5.28
N ILE A 16 5.55 -7.59 5.61
CA ILE A 16 4.23 -8.11 5.92
C ILE A 16 3.97 -7.69 7.36
N THR A 17 3.04 -6.76 7.55
CA THR A 17 2.68 -6.24 8.88
C THR A 17 1.49 -7.01 9.47
N ARG A 18 1.21 -6.83 10.76
CA ARG A 18 -0.12 -7.19 11.30
C ARG A 18 -1.22 -6.48 10.50
N PRO A 19 -2.39 -7.10 10.31
CA PRO A 19 -3.51 -6.40 9.70
C PRO A 19 -3.96 -5.24 10.59
N PHE A 20 -4.35 -4.15 9.95
CA PHE A 20 -4.96 -3.00 10.61
C PHE A 20 -6.47 -3.19 10.69
N SER A 21 -7.08 -2.89 11.83
CA SER A 21 -8.54 -2.96 11.93
C SER A 21 -9.19 -1.91 11.03
N LEU A 22 -10.44 -2.13 10.62
CA LEU A 22 -11.20 -1.15 9.82
C LEU A 22 -11.31 0.20 10.55
N LEU A 23 -11.43 0.18 11.87
CA LEU A 23 -11.39 1.38 12.71
C LEU A 23 -10.05 2.12 12.63
N GLU A 24 -8.91 1.41 12.69
CA GLU A 24 -7.58 2.00 12.52
C GLU A 24 -7.44 2.63 11.13
N LEU A 25 -7.91 1.95 10.09
CA LEU A 25 -7.86 2.45 8.72
C LEU A 25 -8.75 3.69 8.51
N ALA A 26 -10.00 3.67 9.00
CA ALA A 26 -10.91 4.81 8.94
C ALA A 26 -10.32 6.03 9.69
N THR A 27 -9.76 5.80 10.88
CA THR A 27 -9.10 6.85 11.67
C THR A 27 -7.91 7.44 10.92
N ARG A 28 -7.06 6.61 10.33
CA ARG A 28 -5.91 7.06 9.52
C ARG A 28 -6.35 7.86 8.29
N HIS A 29 -7.38 7.42 7.58
CA HIS A 29 -7.94 8.17 6.47
C HIS A 29 -8.56 9.51 6.91
N ALA A 30 -9.15 9.57 8.09
CA ALA A 30 -9.67 10.80 8.66
C ALA A 30 -8.54 11.78 9.04
N ILE A 31 -7.43 11.30 9.63
CA ILE A 31 -6.22 12.12 9.84
C ILE A 31 -5.67 12.61 8.48
N ALA A 32 -5.63 11.72 7.50
CA ALA A 32 -5.11 12.00 6.18
C ALA A 32 -5.85 13.12 5.44
N SER A 33 -7.15 13.29 5.69
CA SER A 33 -7.94 14.37 5.09
C SER A 33 -7.47 15.75 5.54
N VAL A 34 -6.93 15.86 6.76
CA VAL A 34 -6.28 17.07 7.26
C VAL A 34 -4.89 17.20 6.68
N LEU A 35 -4.06 16.17 6.80
CA LEU A 35 -2.64 16.19 6.39
C LEU A 35 -2.45 16.42 4.88
N SER A 36 -3.46 16.12 4.07
CA SER A 36 -3.42 16.31 2.61
C SER A 36 -3.67 17.77 2.19
N ARG A 37 -4.14 18.64 3.10
CA ARG A 37 -4.38 20.06 2.80
C ARG A 37 -3.07 20.83 2.80
N GLU A 38 -2.98 21.82 1.91
CA GLU A 38 -1.83 22.71 1.87
C GLU A 38 -1.75 23.50 3.18
N ARG A 39 -0.58 23.51 3.82
CA ARG A 39 -0.33 24.28 5.06
C ARG A 39 -1.34 23.98 6.19
N TRP A 40 -1.82 22.75 6.27
CA TRP A 40 -2.83 22.32 7.26
C TRP A 40 -2.48 22.71 8.70
N TRP A 41 -1.19 22.78 9.06
CA TRP A 41 -0.72 23.17 10.39
C TRP A 41 -1.03 24.63 10.74
N THR A 42 -1.18 25.49 9.74
CA THR A 42 -1.55 26.90 9.92
C THR A 42 -3.05 27.00 10.13
N GLU A 43 -3.84 26.29 9.32
CA GLU A 43 -5.29 26.18 9.48
C GLU A 43 -5.67 25.54 10.83
N TRP A 44 -4.91 24.53 11.28
CA TRP A 44 -5.16 23.83 12.55
C TRP A 44 -4.93 24.71 13.80
N ARG A 45 -4.04 25.71 13.69
CA ARG A 45 -3.77 26.67 14.80
C ARG A 45 -4.84 27.75 14.90
N ASP A 46 -5.62 27.98 13.85
CA ASP A 46 -6.71 28.94 13.82
C ASP A 46 -8.01 28.27 14.33
N PRO A 47 -8.66 28.75 15.42
CA PRO A 47 -9.79 28.04 16.01
C PRO A 47 -11.01 27.87 15.08
N PRO A 48 -11.47 28.91 14.35
CA PRO A 48 -12.50 28.74 13.32
C PRO A 48 -12.17 27.71 12.24
N LEU A 49 -10.94 27.73 11.70
CA LEU A 49 -10.53 26.79 10.66
C LEU A 49 -10.35 25.38 11.22
N ARG A 50 -9.82 25.23 12.44
CA ARG A 50 -9.73 23.95 13.15
C ARG A 50 -11.10 23.31 13.32
N ALA A 51 -12.15 24.08 13.65
CA ALA A 51 -13.50 23.55 13.75
C ALA A 51 -14.01 22.99 12.39
N GLN A 52 -13.72 23.68 11.28
CA GLN A 52 -14.06 23.20 9.94
C GLN A 52 -13.27 21.94 9.56
N LEU A 53 -11.99 21.85 9.95
CA LEU A 53 -11.18 20.65 9.75
C LEU A 53 -11.72 19.47 10.54
N LEU A 54 -12.13 19.68 11.79
CA LEU A 54 -12.72 18.63 12.62
C LEU A 54 -14.06 18.14 12.08
N ASP A 55 -14.89 19.01 11.48
CA ASP A 55 -16.11 18.60 10.79
C ASP A 55 -15.79 17.73 9.56
N ALA A 56 -14.80 18.13 8.75
CA ALA A 56 -14.35 17.35 7.61
C ALA A 56 -13.75 15.98 8.02
N VAL A 57 -13.03 15.93 9.13
CA VAL A 57 -12.49 14.68 9.74
C VAL A 57 -13.63 13.74 10.11
N GLN A 58 -14.65 14.24 10.81
CA GLN A 58 -15.81 13.42 11.20
C GLN A 58 -16.54 12.87 9.98
N LEU A 59 -16.79 13.72 8.98
CA LEU A 59 -17.43 13.31 7.74
C LEU A 59 -16.62 12.21 7.02
N GLU A 60 -15.31 12.39 6.91
CA GLU A 60 -14.44 11.41 6.25
C GLU A 60 -14.38 10.10 7.03
N PHE A 61 -14.34 10.16 8.36
CA PHE A 61 -14.38 8.98 9.22
C PHE A 61 -15.67 8.18 9.01
N ILE A 62 -16.84 8.83 9.10
CA ILE A 62 -18.14 8.18 8.89
C ILE A 62 -18.19 7.55 7.49
N ARG A 63 -17.79 8.32 6.46
CA ARG A 63 -17.77 7.83 5.08
C ARG A 63 -16.88 6.61 4.91
N LYS A 64 -15.66 6.64 5.47
CA LYS A 64 -14.71 5.53 5.37
C LYS A 64 -15.18 4.32 6.16
N SER A 65 -15.76 4.50 7.34
CA SER A 65 -16.37 3.42 8.12
C SER A 65 -17.46 2.72 7.31
N PHE A 66 -18.36 3.44 6.61
CA PHE A 66 -19.32 2.81 5.70
C PHE A 66 -18.64 2.10 4.51
N VAL A 67 -17.78 2.79 3.75
CA VAL A 67 -17.10 2.17 2.58
C VAL A 67 -16.28 0.92 2.94
N GLN A 68 -15.71 0.89 4.15
CA GLN A 68 -14.92 -0.22 4.64
C GLN A 68 -15.75 -1.32 5.28
N THR A 69 -16.98 -1.01 5.71
CA THR A 69 -17.91 -1.99 6.24
C THR A 69 -18.24 -2.96 5.13
N GLN A 70 -17.75 -4.19 5.25
CA GLN A 70 -18.05 -5.21 4.26
C GLN A 70 -19.32 -5.94 4.67
N MET A 71 -20.45 -5.50 4.15
CA MET A 71 -21.71 -6.26 4.15
C MET A 71 -21.68 -7.53 3.30
N ARG A 72 -20.50 -8.03 2.94
CA ARG A 72 -20.30 -9.13 1.99
C ARG A 72 -20.50 -10.51 2.61
N TYR A 73 -20.98 -10.62 3.85
CA TYR A 73 -20.99 -11.89 4.54
C TYR A 73 -22.39 -12.47 4.76
N GLU A 74 -22.45 -13.80 4.87
CA GLU A 74 -23.64 -14.67 4.77
C GLU A 74 -24.89 -14.14 5.46
N ASP A 75 -24.67 -13.48 6.57
CA ASP A 75 -25.63 -12.91 7.49
C ASP A 75 -26.50 -11.80 6.86
N SER A 76 -25.87 -10.88 6.13
CA SER A 76 -26.56 -9.83 5.36
C SER A 76 -27.09 -10.34 4.01
N MET A 77 -26.55 -11.47 3.52
CA MET A 77 -26.97 -12.12 2.28
C MET A 77 -28.14 -13.11 2.47
N GLU A 78 -28.48 -13.45 3.72
CA GLU A 78 -29.55 -14.39 4.04
C GLU A 78 -30.90 -13.96 3.44
N THR A 79 -31.15 -12.66 3.42
CA THR A 79 -32.30 -12.06 2.74
C THR A 79 -32.31 -12.41 1.25
N LEU A 80 -31.17 -12.32 0.57
CA LEU A 80 -31.03 -12.64 -0.85
C LEU A 80 -31.05 -14.15 -1.11
N ARG A 81 -30.50 -14.98 -0.21
CA ARG A 81 -30.60 -16.45 -0.24
C ARG A 81 -32.05 -16.93 -0.11
N CYS A 82 -32.80 -16.34 0.80
CA CYS A 82 -34.24 -16.61 0.94
C CYS A 82 -35.00 -16.24 -0.34
N LEU A 83 -34.62 -15.15 -0.99
CA LEU A 83 -35.20 -14.75 -2.27
C LEU A 83 -34.81 -15.72 -3.40
N ASP A 84 -33.58 -16.24 -3.45
CA ASP A 84 -33.19 -17.27 -4.41
C ASP A 84 -34.05 -18.53 -4.29
N MET A 85 -34.21 -19.04 -3.08
CA MET A 85 -35.07 -20.20 -2.82
C MET A 85 -36.51 -19.95 -3.28
N PHE A 86 -37.00 -18.72 -3.08
CA PHE A 86 -38.33 -18.32 -3.53
C PHE A 86 -38.44 -18.25 -5.06
N LEU A 87 -37.39 -17.84 -5.76
CA LEU A 87 -37.37 -17.75 -7.22
C LEU A 87 -37.33 -19.11 -7.92
N GLU A 88 -36.83 -20.15 -7.25
CA GLU A 88 -36.82 -21.54 -7.74
C GLU A 88 -38.22 -22.20 -7.76
N GLU A 89 -39.19 -21.69 -6.97
CA GLU A 89 -40.55 -22.25 -6.96
C GLU A 89 -41.38 -21.81 -8.19
N PRO A 90 -42.26 -22.67 -8.73
CA PRO A 90 -43.13 -22.30 -9.85
C PRO A 90 -44.18 -21.25 -9.45
N TYR A 91 -44.64 -20.45 -10.42
CA TYR A 91 -45.65 -19.41 -10.19
C TYR A 91 -46.99 -19.99 -9.65
N SER A 92 -47.56 -19.33 -8.64
CA SER A 92 -48.89 -19.59 -8.10
C SER A 92 -49.47 -18.32 -7.47
N ALA A 93 -50.79 -18.24 -7.28
CA ALA A 93 -51.42 -17.13 -6.57
C ALA A 93 -50.94 -17.02 -5.11
N GLU A 94 -50.58 -18.15 -4.48
CA GLU A 94 -49.95 -18.17 -3.16
C GLU A 94 -48.54 -17.56 -3.21
N LYS A 95 -47.76 -17.84 -4.27
CA LYS A 95 -46.44 -17.23 -4.51
C LYS A 95 -46.57 -15.71 -4.65
N GLU A 96 -47.56 -15.22 -5.38
CA GLU A 96 -47.79 -13.77 -5.53
C GLU A 96 -48.10 -13.07 -4.19
N GLU A 97 -48.95 -13.68 -3.35
CA GLU A 97 -49.27 -13.16 -2.01
C GLU A 97 -48.02 -13.14 -1.11
N LEU A 98 -47.22 -14.21 -1.16
CA LEU A 98 -45.97 -14.34 -0.42
C LEU A 98 -44.87 -13.40 -0.92
N ALA A 99 -44.78 -13.12 -2.22
CA ALA A 99 -43.89 -12.09 -2.77
C ALA A 99 -44.24 -10.71 -2.23
N ALA A 100 -45.54 -10.38 -2.19
CA ALA A 100 -46.04 -9.12 -1.65
C ALA A 100 -45.84 -9.00 -0.13
N GLU A 101 -45.90 -10.11 0.59
CA GLU A 101 -45.59 -10.19 2.03
C GLU A 101 -44.08 -10.06 2.28
N TRP A 102 -43.25 -10.80 1.54
CA TRP A 102 -41.80 -10.74 1.62
C TRP A 102 -41.28 -9.32 1.32
N CYS A 103 -41.79 -8.67 0.26
CA CYS A 103 -41.49 -7.28 -0.04
C CYS A 103 -41.86 -6.31 1.09
N ARG A 104 -42.84 -6.64 1.93
CA ARG A 104 -43.18 -5.81 3.11
C ARG A 104 -42.19 -5.99 4.25
N PHE A 105 -41.51 -7.13 4.36
CA PHE A 105 -40.70 -7.49 5.53
C PHE A 105 -39.20 -7.65 5.27
N VAL A 106 -38.73 -7.52 4.03
CA VAL A 106 -37.32 -7.70 3.61
C VAL A 106 -36.26 -6.91 4.41
N HIS A 107 -36.65 -5.82 5.09
CA HIS A 107 -35.76 -4.97 5.89
C HIS A 107 -35.93 -5.15 7.42
N PHE A 108 -36.63 -6.21 7.87
CA PHE A 108 -37.04 -6.38 9.26
C PHE A 108 -36.22 -7.41 10.06
N ASN A 109 -35.80 -8.54 9.49
CA ASN A 109 -35.12 -9.55 10.30
C ASN A 109 -34.31 -10.56 9.50
N ARG A 110 -33.16 -10.94 10.05
CA ARG A 110 -32.30 -12.05 9.63
C ARG A 110 -32.86 -13.41 10.10
N GLU A 111 -33.68 -13.44 11.14
CA GLU A 111 -34.43 -14.62 11.58
C GLU A 111 -35.73 -14.87 10.80
N TYR A 112 -35.70 -14.72 9.47
CA TYR A 112 -36.78 -15.27 8.63
C TYR A 112 -36.69 -16.79 8.44
N GLN A 113 -36.16 -17.52 9.43
CA GLN A 113 -36.40 -18.95 9.60
C GLN A 113 -37.89 -19.26 9.80
N VAL A 114 -38.74 -18.30 10.19
CA VAL A 114 -40.17 -18.55 10.45
C VAL A 114 -40.98 -18.69 9.15
N ILE A 115 -40.74 -17.87 8.11
CA ILE A 115 -41.41 -18.08 6.80
C ILE A 115 -40.79 -19.26 6.06
N THR A 116 -39.46 -19.42 6.07
CA THR A 116 -38.83 -20.59 5.43
C THR A 116 -39.11 -21.92 6.15
N SER A 117 -39.32 -21.95 7.47
CA SER A 117 -39.80 -23.16 8.18
C SER A 117 -41.31 -23.39 7.99
N ALA A 118 -42.10 -22.33 7.82
CA ALA A 118 -43.50 -22.44 7.39
C ALA A 118 -43.63 -22.98 5.95
N PHE A 119 -42.64 -22.73 5.08
CA PHE A 119 -42.49 -23.40 3.79
C PHE A 119 -42.12 -24.88 3.94
N ARG A 120 -41.24 -25.24 4.90
CA ARG A 120 -40.83 -26.65 5.13
C ARG A 120 -41.96 -27.55 5.65
N THR A 121 -42.99 -27.02 6.30
CA THR A 121 -44.11 -27.84 6.78
C THR A 121 -45.45 -27.11 6.69
N ALA A 122 -46.31 -27.58 5.77
CA ALA A 122 -47.72 -27.17 5.61
C ALA A 122 -48.58 -27.28 6.90
N ARG A 123 -48.06 -27.88 7.98
CA ARG A 123 -48.75 -28.21 9.22
C ARG A 123 -48.69 -27.10 10.31
N MET A 124 -47.85 -26.07 10.16
CA MET A 124 -47.78 -24.93 11.10
C MET A 124 -48.68 -23.74 10.71
N ARG A 125 -49.29 -23.77 9.52
CA ARG A 125 -50.08 -22.67 8.93
C ARG A 125 -51.32 -22.25 9.73
N GLU A 126 -51.88 -23.14 10.56
CA GLU A 126 -53.04 -22.83 11.42
C GLU A 126 -52.68 -22.23 12.79
N ARG A 127 -51.42 -22.34 13.24
CA ARG A 127 -50.99 -21.78 14.54
C ARG A 127 -50.26 -20.44 14.41
N SER A 128 -49.73 -20.09 13.23
CA SER A 128 -48.86 -18.92 13.05
C SER A 128 -49.58 -17.61 12.71
N ARG A 129 -50.81 -17.64 12.17
CA ARG A 129 -51.54 -16.37 11.88
C ARG A 129 -51.83 -15.55 13.15
N ASP A 130 -52.10 -16.23 14.26
CA ASP A 130 -52.36 -15.56 15.55
C ASP A 130 -51.06 -15.26 16.33
N SER A 131 -49.99 -16.05 16.17
CA SER A 131 -48.73 -15.84 16.92
C SER A 131 -47.75 -14.87 16.24
N VAL A 132 -47.82 -14.69 14.92
CA VAL A 132 -46.97 -13.73 14.19
C VAL A 132 -47.37 -12.29 14.52
N SER A 133 -48.65 -12.05 14.82
CA SER A 133 -49.13 -10.73 15.28
C SER A 133 -48.59 -10.34 16.67
N GLU A 134 -48.33 -11.29 17.57
CA GLU A 134 -47.88 -11.02 18.94
C GLU A 134 -46.35 -10.99 19.09
N SER A 135 -45.58 -11.65 18.19
CA SER A 135 -44.11 -11.66 18.25
C SER A 135 -43.44 -10.52 17.47
N LEU A 136 -44.19 -9.75 16.66
CA LEU A 136 -43.69 -8.60 15.89
C LEU A 136 -43.47 -7.36 16.77
N ASP A 137 -43.99 -7.34 18.00
CA ASP A 137 -43.91 -6.21 18.93
C ASP A 137 -42.72 -6.26 19.91
N VAL A 138 -41.87 -7.29 19.82
CA VAL A 138 -40.70 -7.45 20.69
C VAL A 138 -39.44 -6.93 20.00
N PHE A 139 -38.78 -5.93 20.60
CA PHE A 139 -37.44 -5.46 20.22
C PHE A 139 -36.49 -6.67 20.17
N ASP A 140 -35.96 -6.96 19.00
CA ASP A 140 -35.05 -8.09 18.80
C ASP A 140 -33.71 -7.80 19.53
N PRO A 141 -33.32 -8.59 20.55
CA PRO A 141 -32.02 -8.45 21.23
C PRO A 141 -30.82 -8.55 20.27
N MET A 142 -31.02 -9.05 19.05
CA MET A 142 -30.00 -9.12 18.02
C MET A 142 -29.58 -7.73 17.49
N TYR A 143 -30.44 -6.71 17.52
CA TYR A 143 -30.03 -5.34 17.16
C TYR A 143 -28.98 -4.76 18.12
N ASP A 144 -28.95 -5.22 19.37
CA ASP A 144 -27.90 -4.87 20.31
C ASP A 144 -26.54 -5.49 19.91
N GLN A 145 -26.54 -6.61 19.18
CA GLN A 145 -25.32 -7.32 18.78
C GLN A 145 -24.76 -6.86 17.44
N MET A 146 -25.62 -6.29 16.56
CA MET A 146 -25.20 -5.85 15.23
C MET A 146 -24.33 -4.57 15.25
N HIS A 147 -23.29 -4.59 14.44
CA HIS A 147 -22.42 -3.43 14.21
C HIS A 147 -23.19 -2.28 13.54
N SER A 148 -23.10 -1.05 14.08
CA SER A 148 -23.95 0.08 13.72
C SER A 148 -23.86 0.49 12.24
N TYR A 149 -22.67 0.51 11.67
CA TYR A 149 -22.49 0.83 10.24
C TYR A 149 -23.09 -0.26 9.35
N THR A 150 -22.89 -1.52 9.72
CA THR A 150 -23.43 -2.69 9.01
C THR A 150 -24.95 -2.68 9.03
N PHE A 151 -25.54 -2.38 10.19
CA PHE A 151 -26.99 -2.25 10.35
C PHE A 151 -27.60 -1.19 9.43
N ILE A 152 -27.06 0.02 9.48
CA ILE A 152 -27.58 1.16 8.71
C ILE A 152 -27.44 0.88 7.20
N GLU A 153 -26.29 0.39 6.76
CA GLU A 153 -26.04 0.08 5.35
C GLU A 153 -26.93 -1.06 4.84
N TRP A 154 -27.10 -2.12 5.66
CA TRP A 154 -27.93 -3.28 5.33
C TRP A 154 -29.37 -2.87 5.14
N TYR A 155 -29.87 -2.06 6.07
CA TYR A 155 -31.21 -1.53 6.01
C TYR A 155 -31.47 -0.76 4.72
N PHE A 156 -30.59 0.19 4.36
CA PHE A 156 -30.75 0.96 3.13
C PHE A 156 -30.64 0.10 1.87
N THR A 157 -29.77 -0.91 1.87
CA THR A 157 -29.68 -1.90 0.79
C THR A 157 -30.99 -2.67 0.63
N CYS A 158 -31.57 -3.18 1.72
CA CYS A 158 -32.86 -3.87 1.69
C CYS A 158 -34.01 -2.94 1.29
N ALA A 159 -33.99 -1.68 1.72
CA ALA A 159 -34.98 -0.69 1.32
C ALA A 159 -34.93 -0.41 -0.19
N ARG A 160 -33.73 -0.30 -0.78
CA ARG A 160 -33.56 -0.17 -2.23
C ARG A 160 -33.96 -1.40 -3.00
N LEU A 161 -33.63 -2.58 -2.49
CA LEU A 161 -34.06 -3.85 -3.06
C LEU A 161 -35.58 -3.92 -3.11
N ARG A 162 -36.26 -3.55 -2.00
CA ARG A 162 -37.72 -3.46 -1.94
C ARG A 162 -38.30 -2.52 -3.00
N GLU A 163 -37.76 -1.30 -3.11
CA GLU A 163 -38.20 -0.33 -4.11
C GLU A 163 -38.08 -0.90 -5.52
N SER A 164 -36.94 -1.52 -5.83
CA SER A 164 -36.67 -2.12 -7.14
C SER A 164 -37.61 -3.29 -7.44
N LEU A 165 -37.87 -4.15 -6.46
CA LEU A 165 -38.78 -5.30 -6.61
C LEU A 165 -40.24 -4.88 -6.78
N ARG A 166 -40.67 -3.78 -6.14
CA ARG A 166 -42.03 -3.23 -6.32
C ARG A 166 -42.31 -2.75 -7.74
N LEU A 167 -41.27 -2.44 -8.52
CA LEU A 167 -41.42 -2.05 -9.93
C LEU A 167 -41.62 -3.26 -10.85
N VAL A 168 -41.36 -4.48 -10.36
CA VAL A 168 -41.52 -5.72 -11.12
C VAL A 168 -42.75 -6.48 -10.62
N PRO A 169 -43.78 -6.70 -11.46
CA PRO A 169 -44.93 -7.52 -11.10
C PRO A 169 -44.49 -8.90 -10.58
N ALA A 170 -45.09 -9.37 -9.48
CA ALA A 170 -44.72 -10.62 -8.83
C ALA A 170 -44.81 -11.86 -9.76
N GLU A 171 -45.71 -11.82 -10.74
CA GLU A 171 -45.85 -12.83 -11.79
C GLU A 171 -44.62 -12.98 -12.70
N LEU A 172 -43.79 -11.95 -12.78
CA LEU A 172 -42.57 -11.93 -13.58
C LEU A 172 -41.32 -12.26 -12.76
N TRP A 173 -41.44 -12.59 -11.47
CA TRP A 173 -40.28 -12.89 -10.63
C TRP A 173 -39.66 -14.25 -10.97
N THR A 174 -38.56 -14.20 -11.72
CA THR A 174 -37.71 -15.36 -12.04
C THR A 174 -36.24 -14.99 -11.78
N PRO A 175 -35.33 -15.97 -11.69
CA PRO A 175 -33.90 -15.68 -11.56
C PRO A 175 -33.37 -14.75 -12.66
N ASP A 176 -33.83 -14.92 -13.90
CA ASP A 176 -33.38 -14.13 -15.05
C ASP A 176 -33.91 -12.69 -15.04
N THR A 177 -35.18 -12.48 -14.69
CA THR A 177 -35.80 -11.15 -14.71
C THR A 177 -35.30 -10.27 -13.56
N LEU A 178 -35.00 -10.86 -12.42
CA LEU A 178 -34.49 -10.16 -11.25
C LEU A 178 -32.96 -10.13 -11.20
N GLN A 179 -32.25 -10.82 -12.10
CA GLN A 179 -30.79 -10.88 -12.11
C GLN A 179 -30.12 -9.51 -11.97
N PRO A 180 -30.53 -8.43 -12.68
CA PRO A 180 -29.88 -7.12 -12.54
C PRO A 180 -30.07 -6.50 -11.15
N VAL A 181 -31.26 -6.68 -10.57
CA VAL A 181 -31.63 -6.15 -9.24
C VAL A 181 -30.88 -6.93 -8.16
N LEU A 182 -30.86 -8.26 -8.28
CA LEU A 182 -30.14 -9.16 -7.38
C LEU A 182 -28.63 -8.94 -7.48
N ALA A 183 -28.07 -8.81 -8.68
CA ALA A 183 -26.64 -8.54 -8.86
C ALA A 183 -26.25 -7.23 -8.18
N THR A 184 -27.03 -6.17 -8.36
CA THR A 184 -26.79 -4.87 -7.70
C THR A 184 -26.82 -4.99 -6.18
N ALA A 185 -27.79 -5.72 -5.62
CA ALA A 185 -27.92 -5.94 -4.19
C ALA A 185 -26.83 -6.87 -3.62
N ARG A 186 -26.48 -7.96 -4.32
CA ARG A 186 -25.45 -8.93 -3.92
C ARG A 186 -24.06 -8.31 -3.96
N GLU A 187 -23.76 -7.59 -5.03
CA GLU A 187 -22.46 -6.95 -5.23
C GLU A 187 -22.36 -5.60 -4.50
N HIS A 188 -23.45 -5.14 -3.90
CA HIS A 188 -23.55 -3.86 -3.17
C HIS A 188 -23.04 -2.70 -4.03
N LEU A 189 -23.38 -2.74 -5.32
CA LEU A 189 -22.89 -1.79 -6.32
C LEU A 189 -23.70 -0.50 -6.40
N ASP A 190 -24.82 -0.39 -5.69
CA ASP A 190 -25.63 0.84 -5.71
C ASP A 190 -24.82 1.98 -5.05
N PRO A 191 -24.33 2.95 -5.85
CA PRO A 191 -23.45 4.00 -5.35
C PRO A 191 -24.20 5.02 -4.48
N SER A 192 -25.54 4.92 -4.37
CA SER A 192 -26.37 5.83 -3.58
C SER A 192 -26.48 5.44 -2.11
N ILE A 193 -26.25 4.17 -1.76
CA ILE A 193 -26.42 3.64 -0.38
C ILE A 193 -25.51 4.35 0.61
N VAL A 194 -24.19 4.34 0.36
CA VAL A 194 -23.22 4.95 1.28
C VAL A 194 -23.47 6.46 1.44
N PRO A 195 -23.66 7.27 0.37
CA PRO A 195 -24.05 8.67 0.51
C PRO A 195 -25.33 8.89 1.34
N GLN A 196 -26.35 8.04 1.16
CA GLN A 196 -27.59 8.12 1.91
C GLN A 196 -27.38 7.82 3.40
N ALA A 197 -26.65 6.74 3.71
CA ALA A 197 -26.30 6.37 5.08
C ALA A 197 -25.47 7.45 5.79
N VAL A 198 -24.47 8.00 5.11
CA VAL A 198 -23.65 9.11 5.62
C VAL A 198 -24.52 10.35 5.88
N ALA A 199 -25.40 10.72 4.95
CA ALA A 199 -26.28 11.86 5.09
C ALA A 199 -27.27 11.70 6.26
N PHE A 200 -27.83 10.50 6.42
CA PHE A 200 -28.71 10.14 7.54
C PHE A 200 -27.99 10.32 8.87
N VAL A 201 -26.85 9.64 9.07
CA VAL A 201 -26.08 9.69 10.32
C VAL A 201 -25.64 11.13 10.62
N ARG A 202 -25.14 11.86 9.63
CA ARG A 202 -24.71 13.26 9.83
C ARG A 202 -25.87 14.14 10.28
N THR A 203 -27.04 13.98 9.68
CA THR A 203 -28.22 14.79 10.03
C THR A 203 -28.73 14.45 11.44
N ALA A 204 -28.72 13.17 11.83
CA ALA A 204 -29.06 12.75 13.18
C ALA A 204 -28.09 13.35 14.22
N LEU A 205 -26.78 13.29 13.95
CA LEU A 205 -25.75 13.84 14.84
C LEU A 205 -25.85 15.37 14.99
N GLN A 206 -26.18 16.09 13.92
CA GLN A 206 -26.27 17.56 13.92
C GLN A 206 -27.51 18.08 14.65
N ASN A 207 -28.64 17.37 14.59
CA ASN A 207 -29.90 17.80 15.21
C ASN A 207 -30.12 17.25 16.63
N GLY A 208 -29.25 16.35 17.09
CA GLY A 208 -29.39 15.62 18.34
C GLY A 208 -30.11 14.29 18.13
N ILE A 209 -29.57 13.22 18.73
CA ILE A 209 -30.12 11.89 18.53
C ILE A 209 -31.33 11.72 19.46
N THR A 210 -32.52 11.65 18.87
CA THR A 210 -33.78 11.39 19.58
C THR A 210 -34.68 10.55 18.69
N ASP A 211 -35.56 9.73 19.28
CA ASP A 211 -36.53 8.92 18.52
C ASP A 211 -37.36 9.76 17.54
N GLN A 212 -37.71 11.00 17.92
CA GLN A 212 -38.46 11.92 17.06
C GLN A 212 -37.68 12.30 15.81
N ILE A 213 -36.40 12.66 15.96
CA ILE A 213 -35.54 13.04 14.83
C ILE A 213 -35.29 11.84 13.92
N ILE A 214 -35.01 10.67 14.49
CA ILE A 214 -34.83 9.44 13.72
C ILE A 214 -36.12 9.08 12.97
N SER A 215 -37.27 9.18 13.63
CA SER A 215 -38.58 8.98 13.01
C SER A 215 -38.85 9.96 11.88
N ASP A 216 -38.47 11.23 12.01
CA ASP A 216 -38.67 12.25 10.98
C ASP A 216 -37.76 12.01 9.77
N LEU A 217 -36.51 11.57 9.99
CA LEU A 217 -35.57 11.21 8.93
C LEU A 217 -35.98 9.96 8.16
N LEU A 218 -36.64 9.00 8.84
CA LEU A 218 -37.12 7.77 8.24
C LEU A 218 -38.58 7.82 7.79
N LYS A 219 -39.28 8.93 7.97
CA LYS A 219 -40.75 9.01 7.84
C LYS A 219 -41.31 8.49 6.51
N GLU A 220 -40.57 8.64 5.43
CA GLU A 220 -40.97 8.16 4.09
C GLU A 220 -40.63 6.68 3.86
N THR A 221 -39.76 6.10 4.67
CA THR A 221 -39.22 4.74 4.50
C THR A 221 -39.66 3.77 5.60
N GLU A 222 -39.89 4.25 6.84
CA GLU A 222 -40.17 3.48 8.04
C GLU A 222 -40.99 4.27 9.08
N THR A 223 -41.90 3.59 9.79
CA THR A 223 -42.70 4.18 10.87
C THR A 223 -42.74 3.31 12.13
N ARG A 224 -42.09 2.14 12.12
CA ARG A 224 -42.13 1.18 13.23
C ARG A 224 -41.19 1.59 14.38
N PRO A 225 -41.68 1.64 15.64
CA PRO A 225 -40.89 2.10 16.79
C PRO A 225 -39.61 1.31 17.06
N GLN A 226 -39.60 -0.01 16.83
CA GLN A 226 -38.42 -0.85 17.11
C GLN A 226 -37.27 -0.58 16.14
N VAL A 227 -37.57 -0.39 14.86
CA VAL A 227 -36.56 -0.07 13.84
C VAL A 227 -36.01 1.33 14.11
N ILE A 228 -36.87 2.28 14.46
CA ILE A 228 -36.48 3.62 14.93
C ILE A 228 -35.54 3.51 16.13
N ALA A 229 -35.85 2.67 17.13
CA ALA A 229 -34.99 2.42 18.28
C ALA A 229 -33.63 1.79 17.89
N GLY A 230 -33.60 0.87 16.92
CA GLY A 230 -32.36 0.32 16.38
C GLY A 230 -31.48 1.38 15.70
N PHE A 231 -32.08 2.27 14.89
CA PHE A 231 -31.38 3.41 14.29
C PHE A 231 -30.90 4.42 15.32
N HIS A 232 -31.71 4.69 16.35
CA HIS A 232 -31.33 5.53 17.48
C HIS A 232 -30.07 4.96 18.16
N LEU A 233 -30.11 3.70 18.59
CA LEU A 233 -28.97 3.02 19.22
C LEU A 233 -27.73 3.01 18.31
N ALA A 234 -27.91 2.74 17.02
CA ALA A 234 -26.80 2.77 16.05
C ALA A 234 -26.18 4.17 15.94
N CYS A 235 -26.99 5.23 15.91
CA CYS A 235 -26.49 6.59 15.91
C CYS A 235 -25.78 6.96 17.22
N GLU A 236 -26.27 6.53 18.39
CA GLU A 236 -25.62 6.77 19.68
C GLU A 236 -24.25 6.10 19.74
N ARG A 237 -24.15 4.83 19.32
CA ARG A 237 -22.88 4.11 19.24
C ARG A 237 -21.88 4.80 18.31
N ILE A 238 -22.35 5.27 17.14
CA ILE A 238 -21.51 6.04 16.21
C ILE A 238 -21.06 7.37 16.83
N GLN A 239 -21.94 8.07 17.58
CA GLN A 239 -21.58 9.31 18.26
C GLN A 239 -20.50 9.09 19.33
N ASP A 240 -20.64 8.03 20.13
CA ASP A 240 -19.65 7.68 21.15
C ASP A 240 -18.31 7.36 20.48
N GLU A 241 -18.30 6.51 19.46
CA GLU A 241 -17.12 6.17 18.66
C GLU A 241 -16.44 7.43 18.09
N LEU A 242 -17.22 8.33 17.48
CA LEU A 242 -16.74 9.59 16.93
C LEU A 242 -16.09 10.47 17.99
N SER A 243 -16.66 10.55 19.20
CA SER A 243 -16.12 11.38 20.29
C SER A 243 -14.71 10.94 20.67
N HIS A 244 -14.49 9.62 20.75
CA HIS A 244 -13.20 9.01 21.04
C HIS A 244 -12.20 9.21 19.89
N VAL A 245 -12.64 9.02 18.65
CA VAL A 245 -11.79 9.19 17.46
C VAL A 245 -11.38 10.65 17.28
N VAL A 246 -12.30 11.60 17.39
CA VAL A 246 -12.01 13.04 17.28
C VAL A 246 -11.00 13.48 18.34
N ARG A 247 -11.15 12.98 19.58
CA ARG A 247 -10.18 13.24 20.65
C ARG A 247 -8.80 12.70 20.31
N TYR A 248 -8.72 11.47 19.80
CA TYR A 248 -7.45 10.86 19.38
C TYR A 248 -6.81 11.62 18.22
N ILE A 249 -7.56 11.92 17.16
CA ILE A 249 -7.08 12.66 15.99
C ILE A 249 -6.56 14.03 16.40
N THR A 250 -7.28 14.69 17.30
CA THR A 250 -6.87 15.97 17.87
C THR A 250 -5.50 15.86 18.55
N GLN A 251 -5.33 14.89 19.45
CA GLN A 251 -4.07 14.66 20.16
C GLN A 251 -2.94 14.28 19.21
N ALA A 252 -3.20 13.45 18.20
CA ALA A 252 -2.20 13.05 17.21
C ALA A 252 -1.73 14.24 16.37
N ILE A 253 -2.64 15.10 15.91
CA ILE A 253 -2.30 16.28 15.10
C ILE A 253 -1.61 17.35 15.94
N ASP A 254 -2.11 17.62 17.16
CA ASP A 254 -1.46 18.53 18.10
C ASP A 254 -0.03 18.04 18.41
N HIS A 255 0.16 16.72 18.61
CA HIS A 255 1.50 16.14 18.78
C HIS A 255 2.42 16.36 17.58
N VAL A 256 1.94 16.20 16.34
CA VAL A 256 2.76 16.47 15.12
C VAL A 256 3.23 17.93 15.08
N ILE A 257 2.37 18.86 15.52
CA ILE A 257 2.70 20.28 15.57
C ILE A 257 3.72 20.57 16.68
N ASP A 258 3.49 20.02 17.87
CA ASP A 258 4.25 20.33 19.08
C ASP A 258 5.59 19.58 19.16
N SER A 259 5.68 18.39 18.56
CA SER A 259 6.87 17.56 18.60
C SER A 259 8.00 18.10 17.73
N GLY A 260 7.76 19.10 16.87
CA GLY A 260 8.73 19.51 15.85
C GLY A 260 8.80 18.53 14.68
N ALA A 261 7.84 17.63 14.54
CA ALA A 261 7.73 16.78 13.37
C ALA A 261 7.56 17.61 12.07
N LEU A 262 7.01 18.81 12.17
CA LEU A 262 7.12 19.85 11.14
C LEU A 262 8.51 20.50 11.19
N ALA A 263 9.49 19.88 10.54
CA ALA A 263 10.82 20.46 10.47
C ALA A 263 10.87 21.56 9.41
N VAL A 264 11.32 22.74 9.85
CA VAL A 264 11.95 23.76 9.02
C VAL A 264 13.40 23.36 8.82
N VAL A 265 13.73 22.66 7.74
CA VAL A 265 15.12 22.19 7.57
C VAL A 265 15.97 23.30 6.97
N ASN A 266 16.84 23.89 7.79
CA ASN A 266 17.88 24.81 7.35
C ASN A 266 19.09 23.97 6.89
N VAL A 267 18.99 23.31 5.72
CA VAL A 267 19.95 22.25 5.31
C VAL A 267 21.37 22.77 5.06
N ALA A 268 21.57 24.06 4.82
CA ALA A 268 22.87 24.70 4.81
C ALA A 268 22.64 26.21 4.82
N ALA A 269 23.53 26.96 5.47
CA ALA A 269 23.45 28.40 5.67
C ALA A 269 22.79 29.19 4.51
N ASN A 270 21.75 29.96 4.84
CA ASN A 270 21.19 31.08 4.08
C ASN A 270 20.22 30.86 2.90
N GLU A 271 19.40 29.80 2.86
CA GLU A 271 18.21 29.80 1.96
C GLU A 271 16.98 29.13 2.60
N ASP A 272 15.81 29.65 2.23
CA ASP A 272 14.45 29.44 2.77
C ASP A 272 14.18 28.18 3.61
N CYS A 273 13.43 28.42 4.69
CA CYS A 273 12.78 27.42 5.55
C CYS A 273 11.96 26.40 4.72
N ALA A 274 12.47 25.19 4.52
CA ALA A 274 11.73 24.09 3.88
C ALA A 274 10.91 23.34 4.92
N THR A 275 9.60 23.17 4.67
CA THR A 275 8.70 22.47 5.60
C THR A 275 8.50 21.02 5.18
N ILE A 276 8.82 20.08 6.06
CA ILE A 276 8.47 18.65 5.91
C ILE A 276 7.23 18.37 6.74
N SER A 277 6.26 17.67 6.17
CA SER A 277 5.05 17.24 6.89
C SER A 277 4.75 15.76 6.65
N PRO A 278 4.09 15.08 7.61
CA PRO A 278 3.45 13.80 7.33
C PRO A 278 2.50 13.91 6.15
N ALA A 279 2.39 12.82 5.37
CA ALA A 279 1.44 12.72 4.27
C ALA A 279 0.14 12.01 4.73
N GLY A 280 -0.87 12.01 3.87
CA GLY A 280 -2.13 11.29 4.10
C GLY A 280 -2.03 9.75 4.10
N VAL A 281 -0.83 9.19 4.08
CA VAL A 281 -0.59 7.75 4.21
C VAL A 281 0.45 7.56 5.29
N TYR A 282 0.17 6.67 6.24
CA TYR A 282 1.02 6.44 7.40
C TYR A 282 2.44 6.02 6.99
N GLY A 283 3.45 6.61 7.64
CA GLY A 283 4.87 6.40 7.32
C GLY A 283 5.36 7.17 6.09
N CYS A 284 4.48 7.81 5.32
CA CYS A 284 4.84 8.65 4.18
C CYS A 284 5.02 10.11 4.63
N TRP A 285 5.98 10.79 4.01
CA TRP A 285 6.34 12.18 4.30
C TRP A 285 6.40 12.99 3.01
N VAL A 286 5.95 14.23 3.05
CA VAL A 286 5.95 15.14 1.90
C VAL A 286 6.59 16.48 2.23
N SER A 287 7.05 17.16 1.19
CA SER A 287 7.40 18.57 1.25
C SER A 287 7.28 19.20 -0.12
N ASP A 288 6.60 20.34 -0.21
CA ASP A 288 6.43 21.10 -1.45
C ASP A 288 7.47 22.22 -1.59
N THR A 289 8.34 22.40 -0.59
CA THR A 289 9.35 23.48 -0.49
C THR A 289 10.78 22.97 -0.31
N LEU A 290 10.99 21.65 -0.31
CA LEU A 290 12.29 21.03 -0.02
C LEU A 290 13.37 21.35 -1.04
N VAL A 291 12.99 21.47 -2.31
CA VAL A 291 13.88 21.81 -3.42
C VAL A 291 13.65 23.27 -3.79
N PRO A 292 14.62 24.17 -3.57
CA PRO A 292 14.50 25.59 -3.91
C PRO A 292 14.23 25.82 -5.39
N SER A 293 13.52 26.91 -5.72
CA SER A 293 13.13 27.21 -7.10
C SER A 293 14.32 27.36 -8.05
N GLN A 294 15.47 27.86 -7.56
CA GLN A 294 16.71 27.95 -8.35
C GLN A 294 17.25 26.57 -8.72
N LEU A 295 17.33 25.64 -7.75
CA LEU A 295 17.78 24.27 -7.98
C LEU A 295 16.80 23.52 -8.91
N LYS A 296 15.49 23.70 -8.72
CA LYS A 296 14.46 23.14 -9.61
C LYS A 296 14.64 23.63 -11.06
N ALA A 297 14.80 24.93 -11.27
CA ALA A 297 14.95 25.51 -12.61
C ALA A 297 16.24 25.02 -13.28
N LYS A 298 17.36 24.98 -12.54
CA LYS A 298 18.64 24.43 -12.99
C LYS A 298 18.51 22.96 -13.40
N PHE A 299 17.98 22.11 -12.52
CA PHE A 299 17.78 20.69 -12.80
C PHE A 299 16.86 20.45 -14.01
N ALA A 300 15.75 21.19 -14.12
CA ALA A 300 14.83 21.07 -15.25
C ALA A 300 15.50 21.44 -16.60
N GLN A 301 16.39 22.44 -16.60
CA GLN A 301 17.14 22.82 -17.81
C GLN A 301 18.17 21.76 -18.21
N GLU A 302 18.93 21.23 -17.25
CA GLU A 302 19.91 20.16 -17.47
C GLU A 302 19.23 18.89 -17.99
N MET A 303 18.07 18.54 -17.42
CA MET A 303 17.27 17.42 -17.87
C MET A 303 16.77 17.58 -19.31
N LYS A 304 16.43 18.79 -19.77
CA LYS A 304 16.06 19.03 -21.17
C LYS A 304 17.22 18.72 -22.13
N VAL A 305 18.44 19.08 -21.76
CA VAL A 305 19.64 18.77 -22.55
C VAL A 305 19.89 17.26 -22.58
N PHE A 306 19.84 16.61 -21.43
CA PHE A 306 20.01 15.15 -21.30
C PHE A 306 18.95 14.38 -22.09
N GLU A 307 17.69 14.81 -22.01
CA GLU A 307 16.55 14.22 -22.73
C GLU A 307 16.72 14.32 -24.24
N ALA A 308 17.11 15.49 -24.77
CA ALA A 308 17.30 15.69 -26.20
C ALA A 308 18.33 14.71 -26.78
N LYS A 309 19.47 14.52 -26.09
CA LYS A 309 20.49 13.55 -26.51
C LYS A 309 20.00 12.11 -26.36
N THR A 310 19.37 11.78 -25.24
CA THR A 310 18.83 10.43 -24.99
C THR A 310 17.77 10.01 -26.02
N LYS A 311 16.90 10.93 -26.44
CA LYS A 311 15.87 10.70 -27.46
C LYS A 311 16.45 10.56 -28.87
N GLN A 312 17.60 11.20 -29.16
CA GLN A 312 18.30 11.04 -30.44
C GLN A 312 18.94 9.66 -30.59
N GLU A 313 19.44 9.10 -29.49
CA GLU A 313 20.17 7.82 -29.47
C GLU A 313 19.25 6.58 -29.37
N ARG A 314 17.96 6.77 -29.09
CA ARG A 314 16.98 5.69 -28.91
C ARG A 314 15.97 5.66 -30.06
N SER A 315 15.53 4.45 -30.42
CA SER A 315 14.30 4.29 -31.22
C SER A 315 13.10 4.76 -30.40
N LYS A 316 12.13 5.45 -31.03
CA LYS A 316 10.88 5.88 -30.37
C LYS A 316 10.27 4.71 -29.60
N GLY A 317 10.01 4.91 -28.31
CA GLY A 317 9.22 3.97 -27.52
C GLY A 317 7.76 4.05 -27.94
N ASP A 318 7.06 2.91 -27.90
CA ASP A 318 5.65 2.78 -28.33
C ASP A 318 4.65 3.16 -27.21
N GLY A 319 5.12 3.76 -26.10
CA GLY A 319 4.31 4.01 -24.90
C GLY A 319 4.40 5.44 -24.37
N GLN A 320 3.40 5.83 -23.59
CA GLN A 320 3.31 7.16 -22.97
C GLN A 320 4.32 7.38 -21.81
N VAL A 321 5.01 6.33 -21.35
CA VAL A 321 5.97 6.41 -20.25
C VAL A 321 7.38 6.16 -20.77
N GLU A 322 8.25 7.16 -20.61
CA GLU A 322 9.65 7.11 -21.00
C GLU A 322 10.56 7.19 -19.77
N THR A 323 11.48 6.24 -19.62
CA THR A 323 12.49 6.28 -18.57
C THR A 323 13.81 6.84 -19.14
N LEU A 324 14.12 8.09 -18.83
CA LEU A 324 15.33 8.78 -19.29
C LEU A 324 16.59 8.17 -18.65
N VAL A 325 16.66 8.18 -17.32
CA VAL A 325 17.69 7.47 -16.53
C VAL A 325 17.08 6.15 -16.06
N ASN A 326 17.48 5.04 -16.69
CA ASN A 326 16.90 3.72 -16.43
C ASN A 326 17.85 2.86 -15.58
N PRO A 327 17.55 2.56 -14.31
CA PRO A 327 18.44 1.77 -13.45
C PRO A 327 18.57 0.30 -13.88
N SER A 328 17.62 -0.21 -14.68
CA SER A 328 17.66 -1.55 -15.26
C SER A 328 18.45 -1.64 -16.57
N MET A 329 18.90 -0.51 -17.14
CA MET A 329 19.87 -0.50 -18.23
C MET A 329 21.29 -0.66 -17.66
N PHE A 330 22.12 -1.46 -18.34
CA PHE A 330 23.45 -1.84 -17.85
C PHE A 330 23.42 -2.37 -16.39
N PRO A 331 22.56 -3.36 -16.08
CA PRO A 331 22.43 -3.86 -14.71
C PRO A 331 23.64 -4.69 -14.30
N CYS A 332 23.79 -4.94 -13.00
CA CYS A 332 24.64 -6.00 -12.50
C CYS A 332 23.99 -7.35 -12.83
N VAL A 333 24.70 -8.20 -13.57
CA VAL A 333 24.28 -9.57 -13.89
C VAL A 333 25.14 -10.53 -13.09
N PHE A 334 24.55 -11.18 -12.10
CA PHE A 334 25.30 -12.09 -11.23
C PHE A 334 25.95 -13.23 -12.03
N GLY A 335 27.23 -13.47 -11.75
CA GLY A 335 28.05 -14.45 -12.46
C GLY A 335 28.51 -14.00 -13.85
N LYS A 336 28.26 -12.75 -14.25
CA LYS A 336 28.77 -12.16 -15.51
C LYS A 336 29.45 -10.80 -15.30
N THR A 337 28.83 -9.90 -14.55
CA THR A 337 29.39 -8.56 -14.27
C THR A 337 30.68 -8.70 -13.46
N LEU A 338 31.70 -7.94 -13.85
CA LEU A 338 32.97 -7.88 -13.13
C LEU A 338 32.97 -6.73 -12.11
N ARG A 339 33.67 -6.97 -11.01
CA ARG A 339 33.99 -5.99 -9.98
C ARG A 339 35.48 -5.96 -9.69
N ILE A 340 35.91 -4.85 -9.09
CA ILE A 340 37.25 -4.67 -8.53
C ILE A 340 37.45 -5.72 -7.43
N PRO A 341 38.58 -6.47 -7.45
CA PRO A 341 38.92 -7.42 -6.40
C PRO A 341 38.94 -6.76 -5.03
N GLU A 342 38.47 -7.46 -4.00
CA GLU A 342 38.29 -6.90 -2.65
C GLU A 342 39.57 -6.32 -2.04
N ASN A 343 40.72 -6.90 -2.34
CA ASN A 343 42.04 -6.42 -1.91
C ASN A 343 42.55 -5.19 -2.69
N ALA A 344 41.89 -4.82 -3.79
CA ALA A 344 42.25 -3.69 -4.65
C ALA A 344 41.25 -2.52 -4.57
N VAL A 345 40.11 -2.71 -3.90
CA VAL A 345 39.11 -1.64 -3.70
C VAL A 345 39.72 -0.53 -2.85
N LYS A 346 39.69 0.70 -3.38
CA LYS A 346 40.05 1.93 -2.65
C LYS A 346 38.78 2.61 -2.19
N ASP A 347 38.85 3.37 -1.09
CA ASP A 347 37.71 4.19 -0.66
C ASP A 347 37.42 5.28 -1.71
N PRO A 348 36.20 5.32 -2.30
CA PRO A 348 35.78 6.38 -3.22
C PRO A 348 35.95 7.82 -2.69
N ALA A 349 35.95 8.02 -1.37
CA ALA A 349 36.15 9.35 -0.77
C ALA A 349 37.56 9.93 -0.99
N LEU A 350 38.55 9.10 -1.36
CA LEU A 350 39.92 9.51 -1.63
C LEU A 350 40.11 10.13 -3.03
N PHE A 351 39.09 10.06 -3.89
CA PHE A 351 39.12 10.61 -5.24
C PHE A 351 38.56 12.04 -5.27
N ASN A 352 38.88 12.78 -6.33
CA ASN A 352 38.42 14.17 -6.47
C ASN A 352 36.90 14.26 -6.73
N GLY A 353 36.29 13.21 -7.25
CA GLY A 353 34.86 13.08 -7.47
C GLY A 353 34.52 11.88 -8.36
N PRO A 354 33.25 11.73 -8.77
CA PRO A 354 32.78 10.59 -9.55
C PRO A 354 33.55 10.34 -10.85
N ALA A 355 33.93 11.39 -11.57
CA ALA A 355 34.71 11.31 -12.81
C ALA A 355 36.12 10.76 -12.57
N ASP A 356 36.84 11.31 -11.59
CA ASP A 356 38.20 10.85 -11.23
C ASP A 356 38.19 9.41 -10.70
N HIS A 357 37.18 9.06 -9.90
CA HIS A 357 36.95 7.67 -9.47
C HIS A 357 36.74 6.76 -10.68
N MET A 358 35.75 7.08 -11.52
CA MET A 358 35.40 6.30 -12.72
C MET A 358 36.61 6.03 -13.60
N THR A 359 37.36 7.08 -13.97
CA THR A 359 38.51 6.97 -14.89
C THR A 359 39.64 6.14 -14.30
N ARG A 360 39.92 6.27 -12.99
CA ARG A 360 41.01 5.53 -12.34
C ARG A 360 40.69 4.07 -12.07
N THR A 361 39.42 3.71 -11.90
CA THR A 361 39.01 2.34 -11.58
C THR A 361 38.44 1.58 -12.79
N MET A 362 38.28 2.24 -13.94
CA MET A 362 37.63 1.71 -15.14
C MET A 362 38.14 0.32 -15.57
N PHE A 363 39.43 0.05 -15.35
CA PHE A 363 40.14 -1.15 -15.81
C PHE A 363 40.56 -2.10 -14.69
N ASP A 364 40.16 -1.83 -13.44
CA ASP A 364 40.58 -2.62 -12.27
C ASP A 364 39.69 -3.86 -12.02
N ALA A 365 38.55 -3.96 -12.72
CA ALA A 365 37.60 -5.06 -12.53
C ALA A 365 38.08 -6.39 -13.14
N SER A 366 38.14 -7.43 -12.31
CA SER A 366 38.64 -8.76 -12.73
C SER A 366 37.98 -9.95 -12.01
N THR A 367 37.12 -9.69 -11.02
CA THR A 367 36.40 -10.74 -10.28
C THR A 367 34.91 -10.69 -10.56
N LEU A 368 34.21 -11.82 -10.55
CA LEU A 368 32.77 -11.85 -10.82
C LEU A 368 31.97 -11.37 -9.62
N VAL A 369 30.94 -10.56 -9.85
CA VAL A 369 29.91 -10.31 -8.84
C VAL A 369 29.08 -11.58 -8.67
N VAL A 370 28.95 -12.05 -7.43
CA VAL A 370 28.16 -13.23 -7.07
C VAL A 370 26.97 -12.83 -6.21
N ASN A 371 25.84 -13.51 -6.41
CA ASN A 371 24.70 -13.36 -5.52
C ASN A 371 24.98 -14.10 -4.20
N ILE A 372 25.23 -13.36 -3.12
CA ILE A 372 25.57 -13.88 -1.79
C ILE A 372 24.33 -14.28 -0.95
N ILE A 373 23.12 -13.85 -1.35
CA ILE A 373 21.86 -14.34 -0.73
C ILE A 373 21.73 -15.87 -0.90
N ARG A 374 22.50 -16.45 -1.83
CA ARG A 374 22.70 -17.88 -2.05
C ARG A 374 23.16 -18.68 -0.82
N GLY A 375 23.86 -18.07 0.16
CA GLY A 375 24.48 -18.80 1.28
C GLY A 375 23.52 -19.27 2.38
N TYR A 376 22.39 -18.59 2.58
CA TYR A 376 21.47 -18.90 3.69
C TYR A 376 20.57 -20.13 3.42
N TYR A 377 20.31 -20.44 2.15
CA TYR A 377 19.34 -21.47 1.76
C TYR A 377 19.99 -22.86 1.49
N GLU A 378 21.32 -22.97 1.47
CA GLU A 378 22.02 -24.22 1.17
C GLU A 378 22.28 -25.09 2.41
N SER A 379 22.25 -24.54 3.63
CA SER A 379 22.58 -25.24 4.89
C SER A 379 21.41 -25.91 5.63
N GLY A 380 20.17 -25.78 5.14
CA GLY A 380 19.00 -26.43 5.75
C GLY A 380 18.81 -27.88 5.30
N SER A 381 19.36 -28.84 6.04
CA SER A 381 19.03 -30.26 5.89
C SER A 381 17.68 -30.57 6.57
N GLY A 382 16.56 -30.25 5.89
CA GLY A 382 15.20 -30.53 6.37
C GLY A 382 14.29 -30.93 5.22
N ARG A 383 13.45 -31.94 5.42
CA ARG A 383 12.56 -32.54 4.42
C ARG A 383 11.53 -31.51 3.92
N GLY A 384 11.80 -30.93 2.76
CA GLY A 384 10.94 -29.93 2.10
C GLY A 384 11.59 -29.37 0.85
N ALA A 385 12.22 -30.23 0.04
CA ALA A 385 12.95 -29.82 -1.14
C ALA A 385 12.01 -29.62 -2.34
N TYR A 386 11.35 -28.47 -2.41
CA TYR A 386 10.82 -27.99 -3.69
C TYR A 386 11.99 -27.72 -4.65
N LYS A 387 11.83 -28.06 -5.93
CA LYS A 387 12.89 -27.98 -6.96
C LYS A 387 13.45 -26.55 -7.07
N ARG A 388 14.68 -26.37 -6.56
CA ARG A 388 15.49 -25.14 -6.42
C ARG A 388 15.94 -24.42 -7.73
N GLY A 389 15.09 -24.39 -8.75
CA GLY A 389 15.44 -23.85 -10.08
C GLY A 389 14.97 -22.43 -10.38
N ASP A 390 13.89 -21.95 -9.76
CA ASP A 390 13.02 -20.95 -10.40
C ASP A 390 12.86 -19.60 -9.68
N MET A 391 13.50 -19.39 -8.52
CA MET A 391 13.48 -18.13 -7.75
C MET A 391 14.87 -17.48 -7.59
N ARG A 392 15.76 -17.66 -8.57
CA ARG A 392 17.09 -17.03 -8.52
C ARG A 392 17.03 -15.67 -9.20
N ILE A 393 16.97 -14.60 -8.41
CA ILE A 393 17.15 -13.25 -8.95
C ILE A 393 18.56 -13.15 -9.53
N LYS A 394 18.63 -12.80 -10.82
CA LYS A 394 19.87 -12.76 -11.61
C LYS A 394 20.41 -11.36 -11.80
N TYR A 395 19.57 -10.35 -11.58
CA TYR A 395 19.84 -8.97 -11.91
C TYR A 395 19.74 -8.10 -10.68
N GLN A 396 20.60 -7.10 -10.59
CA GLN A 396 20.63 -6.12 -9.51
C GLN A 396 20.90 -4.74 -10.12
N CYS A 397 20.23 -3.71 -9.61
CA CYS A 397 20.57 -2.33 -9.97
C CYS A 397 21.93 -1.94 -9.38
N ILE A 398 22.70 -1.10 -10.06
CA ILE A 398 23.98 -0.59 -9.54
C ILE A 398 23.73 0.76 -8.87
N PRO A 399 23.77 0.86 -7.53
CA PRO A 399 23.58 2.13 -6.84
C PRO A 399 24.82 3.03 -6.93
N THR A 400 24.58 4.32 -6.67
CA THR A 400 25.59 5.36 -6.51
C THR A 400 25.86 5.60 -5.04
N ASP A 401 27.13 5.78 -4.68
CA ASP A 401 27.57 6.00 -3.30
C ASP A 401 27.64 7.49 -2.99
N PHE A 402 27.04 7.88 -1.86
CA PHE A 402 27.07 9.23 -1.32
C PHE A 402 27.62 9.19 0.11
N GLN A 403 28.46 10.15 0.46
CA GLN A 403 28.82 10.42 1.85
C GLN A 403 27.86 11.46 2.42
N VAL A 404 27.19 11.13 3.51
CA VAL A 404 26.48 12.11 4.33
C VAL A 404 27.43 12.51 5.46
N HIS A 405 27.72 13.80 5.58
CA HIS A 405 28.55 14.35 6.65
C HIS A 405 27.72 14.59 7.92
N ASP A 406 28.38 14.83 9.05
CA ASP A 406 27.71 15.03 10.34
C ASP A 406 26.80 16.27 10.33
N ASP A 407 27.18 17.30 9.56
CA ASP A 407 26.40 18.53 9.36
C ASP A 407 25.18 18.35 8.42
N GLY A 408 25.00 17.16 7.85
CA GLY A 408 23.93 16.84 6.91
C GLY A 408 24.23 17.21 5.45
N SER A 409 25.40 17.79 5.16
CA SER A 409 25.86 17.97 3.79
C SER A 409 26.13 16.61 3.13
N VAL A 410 25.92 16.54 1.82
CA VAL A 410 26.07 15.30 1.05
C VAL A 410 27.08 15.52 -0.06
N ARG A 411 27.95 14.52 -0.26
CA ARG A 411 28.91 14.46 -1.36
C ARG A 411 28.73 13.17 -2.14
N MET A 412 28.57 13.26 -3.46
CA MET A 412 28.55 12.11 -4.35
C MET A 412 29.98 11.61 -4.57
N LEU A 413 30.18 10.30 -4.47
CA LEU A 413 31.51 9.70 -4.54
C LEU A 413 31.76 8.94 -5.84
N THR A 414 30.71 8.30 -6.37
CA THR A 414 30.79 7.41 -7.53
C THR A 414 29.80 7.85 -8.60
N TYR A 415 29.92 7.29 -9.81
CA TYR A 415 29.08 7.71 -10.94
C TYR A 415 27.62 7.24 -10.78
N ILE A 416 26.70 7.94 -11.42
CA ILE A 416 25.30 7.50 -11.56
C ILE A 416 25.21 6.58 -12.76
N ASN A 417 24.71 5.36 -12.57
CA ASN A 417 24.57 4.41 -13.67
C ASN A 417 23.74 5.04 -14.80
N ASN A 418 24.29 5.02 -16.01
CA ASN A 418 23.71 5.64 -17.22
C ASN A 418 23.73 7.18 -17.29
N VAL A 419 24.46 7.85 -16.40
CA VAL A 419 24.75 9.29 -16.51
C VAL A 419 26.26 9.50 -16.46
N HIS A 420 26.86 9.86 -17.59
CA HIS A 420 28.32 10.03 -17.68
C HIS A 420 28.78 11.20 -16.80
N PRO A 421 29.70 11.00 -15.83
CA PRO A 421 29.98 11.99 -14.79
C PRO A 421 30.72 13.24 -15.26
N GLU A 422 31.48 13.16 -16.37
CA GLU A 422 32.11 14.35 -16.98
C GLU A 422 31.17 15.08 -17.94
N GLU A 423 30.57 14.36 -18.89
CA GLU A 423 29.64 14.94 -19.87
C GLU A 423 28.43 15.62 -19.22
N TYR A 424 27.90 15.04 -18.14
CA TYR A 424 26.73 15.54 -17.42
C TYR A 424 27.08 15.91 -15.97
N ALA A 425 28.23 16.58 -15.78
CA ALA A 425 28.71 17.00 -14.46
C ALA A 425 27.72 17.92 -13.73
N ASP A 426 27.11 18.87 -14.45
CA ASP A 426 26.12 19.79 -13.90
C ASP A 426 24.85 19.06 -13.42
N LEU A 427 24.31 18.15 -14.25
CA LEU A 427 23.17 17.29 -13.89
C LEU A 427 23.48 16.42 -12.67
N SER A 428 24.66 15.82 -12.64
CA SER A 428 25.10 14.97 -11.53
C SER A 428 25.20 15.78 -10.24
N SER A 429 25.70 17.02 -10.32
CA SER A 429 25.76 17.96 -9.18
C SER A 429 24.37 18.37 -8.68
N SER A 430 23.42 18.60 -9.59
CA SER A 430 22.03 18.87 -9.22
C SER A 430 21.36 17.66 -8.56
N ILE A 431 21.63 16.43 -9.02
CA ILE A 431 21.16 15.21 -8.38
C ILE A 431 21.76 15.05 -6.97
N GLU A 432 23.06 15.30 -6.79
CA GLU A 432 23.70 15.32 -5.46
C GLU A 432 23.00 16.30 -4.51
N ALA A 433 22.75 17.53 -4.98
CA ALA A 433 22.06 18.52 -4.18
C ALA A 433 20.64 18.06 -3.80
N ILE A 434 19.88 17.47 -4.74
CA ILE A 434 18.54 16.94 -4.47
C ILE A 434 18.61 15.76 -3.48
N VAL A 435 19.56 14.84 -3.61
CA VAL A 435 19.76 13.73 -2.65
C VAL A 435 20.01 14.29 -1.24
N GLY A 436 20.86 15.32 -1.11
CA GLY A 436 21.07 16.03 0.16
C GLY A 436 19.79 16.60 0.76
N ARG A 437 18.91 17.15 -0.08
CA ARG A 437 17.58 17.63 0.36
C ARG A 437 16.65 16.49 0.79
N PHE A 438 16.78 15.30 0.23
CA PHE A 438 15.99 14.11 0.59
C PHE A 438 16.48 13.39 1.86
N VAL A 439 17.72 13.59 2.31
CA VAL A 439 18.25 12.93 3.53
C VAL A 439 17.34 13.14 4.75
N PRO A 440 16.87 14.37 5.08
CA PRO A 440 15.91 14.58 6.16
C PRO A 440 14.59 13.80 5.98
N LEU A 441 14.05 13.73 4.75
CA LEU A 441 12.85 12.94 4.47
C LEU A 441 13.08 11.45 4.70
N PHE A 442 14.20 10.90 4.23
CA PHE A 442 14.56 9.50 4.45
C PHE A 442 14.78 9.19 5.93
N ASN A 443 15.43 10.09 6.66
CA ASN A 443 15.59 10.00 8.11
C ASN A 443 14.23 9.84 8.82
N ARG A 444 13.19 10.58 8.39
CA ARG A 444 11.83 10.42 8.94
C ARG A 444 11.20 9.08 8.57
N VAL A 445 11.28 8.67 7.31
CA VAL A 445 10.78 7.35 6.85
C VAL A 445 11.42 6.20 7.64
N LEU A 446 12.75 6.21 7.79
CA LEU A 446 13.48 5.16 8.50
C LEU A 446 13.16 5.12 9.99
N ALA A 447 12.98 6.29 10.62
CA ALA A 447 12.60 6.35 12.02
C ALA A 447 11.17 5.82 12.24
N ASN A 448 10.23 6.14 11.35
CA ASN A 448 8.89 5.52 11.35
C ASN A 448 8.95 4.00 11.14
N ALA A 449 9.77 3.51 10.21
CA ALA A 449 9.90 2.09 9.94
C ALA A 449 10.40 1.31 11.17
N ARG A 450 11.40 1.84 11.89
CA ARG A 450 11.91 1.24 13.13
C ARG A 450 10.85 1.15 14.22
N ALA A 451 10.06 2.21 14.41
CA ALA A 451 8.96 2.20 15.38
C ALA A 451 7.90 1.11 15.06
N ILE A 452 7.58 0.93 13.77
CA ILE A 452 6.65 -0.11 13.31
C ILE A 452 7.22 -1.52 13.54
N GLU A 453 8.51 -1.72 13.27
CA GLU A 453 9.20 -2.99 13.52
C GLU A 453 9.17 -3.39 15.00
N GLU A 454 9.41 -2.44 15.90
CA GLU A 454 9.38 -2.68 17.34
C GLU A 454 7.98 -3.09 17.83
N ASP A 455 6.92 -2.40 17.37
CA ASP A 455 5.52 -2.76 17.66
C ASP A 455 5.14 -4.13 17.07
N THR A 456 5.56 -4.41 15.83
CA THR A 456 5.28 -5.67 15.14
C THR A 456 6.01 -6.84 15.82
N ALA A 457 7.28 -6.65 16.21
CA ALA A 457 8.07 -7.66 16.92
C ALA A 457 7.50 -7.95 18.31
N TYR A 458 7.05 -6.92 19.03
CA TYR A 458 6.36 -7.06 20.31
C TYR A 458 5.05 -7.87 20.14
N THR A 459 4.24 -7.50 19.15
CA THR A 459 2.97 -8.17 18.84
C THR A 459 3.19 -9.64 18.45
N ARG A 460 4.18 -9.93 17.59
CA ARG A 460 4.57 -11.30 17.19
C ARG A 460 5.04 -12.14 18.38
N LYS A 461 5.82 -11.57 19.30
CA LYS A 461 6.28 -12.25 20.52
C LYS A 461 5.15 -12.52 21.52
N LYS A 462 4.09 -11.71 21.51
CA LYS A 462 2.89 -11.90 22.33
C LYS A 462 1.96 -12.94 21.71
N SER A 463 1.61 -12.79 20.43
CA SER A 463 0.79 -13.76 19.67
C SER A 463 1.40 -15.16 19.66
N GLY A 464 2.71 -15.29 19.39
CA GLY A 464 3.39 -16.58 19.39
C GLY A 464 3.43 -17.28 20.76
N ARG A 465 3.54 -16.52 21.86
CA ARG A 465 3.49 -17.06 23.23
C ARG A 465 2.07 -17.45 23.62
N ASP A 466 1.07 -16.64 23.28
CA ASP A 466 -0.33 -16.90 23.57
C ASP A 466 -0.88 -18.03 22.71
N TYR A 467 -0.51 -18.13 21.44
CA TYR A 467 -0.80 -19.26 20.57
C TYR A 467 -0.18 -20.55 21.11
N ARG A 468 1.11 -20.57 21.49
CA ARG A 468 1.73 -21.77 22.10
C ARG A 468 1.08 -22.15 23.43
N ARG A 469 0.73 -21.16 24.28
CA ARG A 469 -0.01 -21.41 25.53
C ARG A 469 -1.41 -21.98 25.26
N ARG A 470 -2.15 -21.43 24.29
CA ARG A 470 -3.50 -21.88 23.89
C ARG A 470 -3.48 -23.25 23.21
N LYS A 471 -2.54 -23.50 22.30
CA LYS A 471 -2.30 -24.81 21.65
C LYS A 471 -1.90 -25.88 22.68
N ASN A 472 -1.06 -25.53 23.65
CA ASN A 472 -0.69 -26.43 24.73
C ASN A 472 -1.86 -26.68 25.70
N ALA A 473 -2.68 -25.67 26.00
CA ALA A 473 -3.91 -25.82 26.78
C ALA A 473 -4.96 -26.67 26.05
N MET A 474 -5.08 -26.56 24.73
CA MET A 474 -5.94 -27.43 23.90
C MET A 474 -5.48 -28.89 23.91
N ARG A 475 -4.15 -29.14 23.95
CA ARG A 475 -3.58 -30.49 24.06
C ARG A 475 -3.78 -31.13 25.44
N THR A 476 -3.98 -30.34 26.50
CA THR A 476 -4.10 -30.84 27.88
C THR A 476 -5.53 -30.78 28.40
N ASN A 477 -6.32 -31.77 27.97
CA ASN A 477 -7.48 -32.39 28.64
C ASN A 477 -8.68 -31.49 29.08
N ASN A 478 -9.90 -31.99 28.83
CA ASN A 478 -11.21 -31.33 29.05
C ASN A 478 -11.47 -30.82 30.48
N ALA A 479 -10.67 -31.22 31.47
CA ALA A 479 -10.78 -30.77 32.86
C ALA A 479 -10.40 -29.30 33.07
N LEU A 480 -9.45 -28.74 32.28
CA LEU A 480 -9.01 -27.34 32.44
C LEU A 480 -9.94 -26.33 31.76
N LYS A 481 -10.74 -26.75 30.76
CA LYS A 481 -11.82 -25.92 30.17
C LYS A 481 -12.81 -25.46 31.23
N ARG A 482 -13.07 -26.29 32.25
CA ARG A 482 -13.97 -25.97 33.38
C ARG A 482 -13.31 -25.10 34.45
N GLN A 483 -11.98 -25.18 34.60
CA GLN A 483 -11.25 -24.51 35.67
C GLN A 483 -10.91 -23.05 35.34
N PHE A 484 -10.73 -22.71 34.06
CA PHE A 484 -10.28 -21.38 33.64
C PHE A 484 -11.38 -20.36 33.34
N LYS A 485 -12.67 -20.68 33.52
CA LYS A 485 -13.79 -19.82 33.08
C LYS A 485 -13.50 -19.20 31.70
N LEU A 486 -13.06 -20.04 30.75
CA LEU A 486 -12.88 -19.58 29.39
C LEU A 486 -14.24 -19.11 28.89
N PRO A 487 -14.33 -17.91 28.28
CA PRO A 487 -15.59 -17.40 27.77
C PRO A 487 -16.24 -18.44 26.85
N ARG A 488 -17.55 -18.64 26.97
CA ARG A 488 -18.27 -19.56 26.06
C ARG A 488 -18.20 -19.01 24.62
N ASP A 489 -18.48 -19.85 23.64
CA ASP A 489 -18.49 -19.45 22.22
C ASP A 489 -19.47 -18.28 21.96
N ASP A 490 -20.43 -18.08 22.86
CA ASP A 490 -21.41 -17.00 22.99
C ASP A 490 -20.85 -15.67 23.57
N GLU A 491 -19.58 -15.59 23.98
CA GLU A 491 -18.91 -14.38 24.52
C GLU A 491 -17.88 -13.75 23.58
N TYR A 492 -17.64 -14.34 22.40
CA TYR A 492 -16.98 -13.64 21.29
C TYR A 492 -18.03 -12.75 20.60
N ASN A 493 -18.57 -11.79 21.34
CA ASN A 493 -19.48 -10.80 20.78
C ASN A 493 -18.81 -10.16 19.55
N GLU A 494 -19.59 -10.03 18.49
CA GLU A 494 -19.36 -9.30 17.24
C GLU A 494 -19.13 -7.79 17.44
N GLU A 495 -18.67 -7.38 18.62
CA GLU A 495 -18.30 -6.01 18.94
C GLU A 495 -17.05 -5.64 18.14
N ARG A 496 -17.18 -4.58 17.33
CA ARG A 496 -16.01 -3.86 16.81
C ARG A 496 -15.07 -3.64 17.99
N PRO A 497 -13.76 -3.95 17.88
CA PRO A 497 -12.84 -3.84 18.98
C PRO A 497 -13.03 -2.46 19.61
N MET A 498 -13.33 -2.43 20.91
CA MET A 498 -13.40 -1.17 21.63
C MET A 498 -12.16 -0.36 21.26
N ILE A 499 -12.36 0.91 20.89
CA ILE A 499 -11.26 1.85 20.67
C ILE A 499 -10.33 1.64 21.86
N PRO A 500 -9.11 1.10 21.67
CA PRO A 500 -8.24 0.85 22.80
C PRO A 500 -8.11 2.16 23.58
N SER A 501 -8.12 2.08 24.90
CA SER A 501 -7.96 3.24 25.78
C SER A 501 -6.60 3.89 25.50
N LEU A 502 -6.58 4.78 24.52
CA LEU A 502 -5.39 5.37 23.91
C LEU A 502 -4.37 4.30 23.46
N PHE A 503 -4.23 4.10 22.15
CA PHE A 503 -3.00 3.51 21.62
C PHE A 503 -1.80 4.18 22.32
N VAL A 504 -1.00 3.33 22.95
CA VAL A 504 0.21 3.66 23.68
C VAL A 504 1.13 4.47 22.76
N ALA A 505 1.61 5.58 23.31
CA ALA A 505 2.69 6.45 22.83
C ALA A 505 2.49 7.13 21.46
N THR A 506 1.96 8.35 21.51
CA THR A 506 2.08 9.36 20.45
C THR A 506 3.54 9.64 20.04
N GLU A 507 4.52 9.31 20.91
CA GLU A 507 5.95 9.47 20.64
C GLU A 507 6.48 8.58 19.49
N ASP A 508 5.82 7.45 19.20
CA ASP A 508 6.27 6.49 18.17
C ASP A 508 5.74 6.80 16.75
N VAL A 509 4.73 7.68 16.64
CA VAL A 509 3.96 7.87 15.40
C VAL A 509 4.68 8.78 14.40
N TYR A 510 5.39 9.81 14.89
CA TYR A 510 6.09 10.80 14.06
C TYR A 510 7.38 11.31 14.72
N PRO A 511 8.50 10.61 14.55
CA PRO A 511 9.78 11.00 15.15
C PRO A 511 10.22 12.39 14.67
N SER A 512 10.47 13.28 15.64
CA SER A 512 10.71 14.72 15.47
C SER A 512 12.03 15.10 14.82
N SER A 513 13.08 14.32 15.06
CA SER A 513 14.41 14.58 14.52
C SER A 513 15.20 13.28 14.51
N SER A 514 15.48 12.77 13.33
CA SER A 514 16.41 11.65 13.18
C SER A 514 17.56 12.12 12.29
N THR A 515 18.79 11.85 12.74
CA THR A 515 20.03 12.05 11.98
C THR A 515 20.62 10.69 11.63
N LEU A 516 19.75 9.70 11.39
CA LEU A 516 20.12 8.28 11.24
C LEU A 516 21.11 8.04 10.10
N LEU A 517 21.08 8.89 9.09
CA LEU A 517 21.98 8.86 7.93
C LEU A 517 23.22 9.76 8.08
N ASN A 518 23.24 10.71 9.02
CA ASN A 518 24.39 11.61 9.21
C ASN A 518 25.64 10.80 9.58
N GLY A 519 26.79 11.19 9.01
CA GLY A 519 28.06 10.49 9.19
C GLY A 519 28.16 9.13 8.47
N LYS A 520 27.10 8.68 7.78
CA LYS A 520 27.09 7.40 7.08
C LYS A 520 27.30 7.56 5.58
N ARG A 521 27.81 6.49 4.98
CA ARG A 521 27.74 6.29 3.53
C ARG A 521 26.41 5.67 3.18
N ILE A 522 25.73 6.25 2.20
CA ILE A 522 24.46 5.75 1.69
C ILE A 522 24.61 5.38 0.22
N GLN A 523 23.76 4.44 -0.21
CA GLN A 523 23.68 3.99 -1.59
C GLN A 523 22.30 4.36 -2.14
N VAL A 524 22.28 5.04 -3.29
CA VAL A 524 21.03 5.49 -3.92
C VAL A 524 20.99 5.04 -5.38
N ILE A 525 19.91 4.38 -5.76
CA ILE A 525 19.60 4.08 -7.16
C ILE A 525 18.78 5.24 -7.72
N VAL A 526 19.19 5.78 -8.86
CA VAL A 526 18.56 6.94 -9.49
C VAL A 526 17.74 6.50 -10.71
N LYS A 527 16.50 6.97 -10.78
CA LYS A 527 15.61 6.77 -11.94
C LYS A 527 14.93 8.08 -12.30
N VAL A 528 14.83 8.38 -13.59
CA VAL A 528 14.07 9.53 -14.09
C VAL A 528 13.06 9.06 -15.12
N ASP A 529 11.79 9.33 -14.85
CA ASP A 529 10.66 8.97 -15.71
C ASP A 529 9.93 10.23 -16.19
N GLU A 530 9.42 10.17 -17.42
CA GLU A 530 8.52 11.14 -18.04
C GLU A 530 7.26 10.44 -18.53
N ILE A 531 6.09 10.98 -18.20
CA ILE A 531 4.82 10.63 -18.84
C ILE A 531 4.53 11.70 -19.89
N VAL A 532 4.41 11.29 -21.16
CA VAL A 532 4.11 12.17 -22.30
C VAL A 532 2.67 11.96 -22.72
N LEU A 533 1.89 13.04 -22.76
CA LEU A 533 0.51 13.06 -23.22
C LEU A 533 0.40 13.96 -24.45
N THR A 534 -0.29 13.48 -25.49
CA THR A 534 -0.57 14.25 -26.71
C THR A 534 -2.08 14.39 -26.91
N PRO A 535 -2.56 15.32 -27.77
CA PRO A 535 -3.97 15.39 -28.12
C PRO A 535 -4.55 14.06 -28.64
N GLU A 536 -3.74 13.23 -29.30
CA GLU A 536 -4.11 11.89 -29.78
C GLU A 536 -4.13 10.84 -28.67
N THR A 537 -3.31 11.02 -27.63
CA THR A 537 -3.21 10.13 -26.46
C THR A 537 -3.31 10.95 -25.16
N PRO A 538 -4.49 11.54 -24.87
CA PRO A 538 -4.64 12.61 -23.87
C PRO A 538 -4.68 12.12 -22.42
N ARG A 539 -4.69 10.80 -22.22
CA ARG A 539 -4.82 10.14 -20.92
C ARG A 539 -3.87 8.95 -20.85
N TYR A 540 -3.17 8.86 -19.73
CA TYR A 540 -2.45 7.67 -19.28
C TYR A 540 -3.23 7.02 -18.15
N ASP A 541 -3.54 5.73 -18.26
CA ASP A 541 -4.48 5.03 -17.35
C ASP A 541 -3.90 4.66 -15.98
N GLY A 542 -2.62 4.92 -15.76
CA GLY A 542 -1.92 4.59 -14.53
C GLY A 542 -1.16 3.27 -14.58
N ASP A 543 -0.44 2.98 -13.50
CA ASP A 543 0.36 1.77 -13.37
C ASP A 543 -0.45 0.62 -12.74
N GLU A 544 0.07 -0.60 -12.88
CA GLU A 544 -0.33 -1.71 -12.00
C GLU A 544 0.23 -1.51 -10.59
N TRP A 545 -0.34 -2.21 -9.60
CA TRP A 545 0.22 -2.24 -8.25
C TRP A 545 1.60 -2.91 -8.26
N GLN A 546 2.63 -2.19 -7.81
CA GLN A 546 4.00 -2.67 -7.89
C GLN A 546 4.87 -2.25 -6.70
N ILE A 547 5.89 -3.07 -6.45
CA ILE A 547 7.14 -2.72 -5.75
C ILE A 547 8.23 -2.90 -6.80
N GLU A 548 9.01 -1.85 -7.07
CA GLU A 548 9.90 -1.82 -8.24
C GLU A 548 11.27 -2.48 -7.99
N ALA A 549 11.73 -2.52 -6.74
CA ALA A 549 12.98 -3.16 -6.37
C ALA A 549 12.74 -4.53 -5.73
N THR A 550 13.74 -5.40 -5.82
CA THR A 550 13.71 -6.74 -5.26
C THR A 550 14.58 -6.85 -4.01
N ASN A 551 14.58 -8.00 -3.35
CA ASN A 551 15.41 -8.20 -2.16
C ASN A 551 16.93 -8.12 -2.46
N VAL A 552 17.40 -8.34 -3.69
CA VAL A 552 18.83 -8.13 -4.02
C VAL A 552 19.19 -6.65 -4.15
N ASP A 553 18.23 -5.77 -4.42
CA ASP A 553 18.47 -4.33 -4.50
C ASP A 553 18.50 -3.68 -3.11
N GLN A 554 18.05 -4.40 -2.06
CA GLN A 554 18.14 -3.99 -0.64
C GLN A 554 17.56 -2.59 -0.35
N VAL A 555 16.52 -2.19 -1.09
CA VAL A 555 15.91 -0.85 -0.94
C VAL A 555 15.00 -0.81 0.29
N VAL A 556 15.19 0.21 1.14
CA VAL A 556 14.41 0.42 2.37
C VAL A 556 13.44 1.60 2.28
N ALA A 557 13.76 2.62 1.49
CA ALA A 557 12.91 3.79 1.30
C ALA A 557 12.94 4.27 -0.15
N THR A 558 11.83 4.89 -0.58
CA THR A 558 11.71 5.49 -1.91
C THR A 558 11.39 6.96 -1.77
N GLY A 559 12.17 7.81 -2.44
CA GLY A 559 11.95 9.23 -2.60
C GLY A 559 11.49 9.53 -4.03
N VAL A 560 10.52 10.42 -4.20
CA VAL A 560 10.01 10.86 -5.51
C VAL A 560 9.94 12.37 -5.51
N TYR A 561 10.53 13.00 -6.52
CA TYR A 561 10.47 14.43 -6.75
C TYR A 561 9.80 14.73 -8.08
N TYR A 562 8.64 15.41 -8.05
CA TYR A 562 7.89 15.84 -9.23
C TYR A 562 8.41 17.20 -9.71
N PHE A 563 9.45 17.18 -10.54
CA PHE A 563 10.20 18.39 -10.86
C PHE A 563 9.60 19.24 -11.99
N ALA A 564 8.77 18.64 -12.86
CA ALA A 564 8.09 19.37 -13.93
C ALA A 564 6.75 18.70 -14.29
N ASN A 565 5.64 19.43 -14.19
CA ASN A 565 4.32 19.01 -14.62
C ASN A 565 3.72 20.11 -15.51
N GLU A 566 3.60 19.86 -16.81
CA GLU A 566 3.12 20.83 -17.79
C GLU A 566 1.82 20.37 -18.42
N ASN A 567 0.77 21.19 -18.37
CA ASN A 567 -0.55 20.91 -18.98
C ASN A 567 -1.20 19.57 -18.53
N VAL A 568 -1.01 19.19 -17.26
CA VAL A 568 -1.55 17.95 -16.69
C VAL A 568 -2.47 18.27 -15.51
N ARG A 569 -3.59 17.55 -15.39
CA ARG A 569 -4.51 17.65 -14.25
C ARG A 569 -3.86 17.09 -12.99
N PRO A 570 -4.24 17.56 -11.78
CA PRO A 570 -3.78 16.94 -10.54
C PRO A 570 -4.03 15.43 -10.54
N SER A 571 -2.98 14.65 -10.29
CA SER A 571 -3.05 13.18 -10.16
C SER A 571 -2.66 12.75 -8.75
N SER A 572 -2.55 11.44 -8.50
CA SER A 572 -2.20 10.89 -7.19
C SER A 572 -1.50 9.53 -7.31
N VAL A 573 -0.83 9.12 -6.23
CA VAL A 573 -0.30 7.77 -6.04
C VAL A 573 -1.09 7.08 -4.94
N SER A 574 -1.61 5.89 -5.23
CA SER A 574 -2.29 5.02 -4.28
C SER A 574 -1.31 4.08 -3.61
N PHE A 575 -1.53 3.82 -2.32
CA PHE A 575 -0.68 2.94 -1.50
C PHE A 575 -1.49 1.81 -0.88
N ARG A 576 -0.87 0.63 -0.80
CA ARG A 576 -1.37 -0.52 -0.03
C ARG A 576 -0.20 -1.29 0.59
N ILE A 577 -0.48 -2.10 1.60
CA ILE A 577 0.53 -2.90 2.29
C ILE A 577 0.08 -4.36 2.37
N ASN A 578 1.05 -5.27 2.30
CA ASN A 578 0.79 -6.69 2.56
C ASN A 578 0.65 -6.93 4.06
N VAL A 579 -0.27 -7.82 4.43
CA VAL A 579 -0.55 -8.13 5.84
C VAL A 579 -0.50 -9.63 6.09
N ILE A 580 -0.13 -10.00 7.31
CA ILE A 580 -0.09 -11.40 7.72
C ILE A 580 -1.54 -11.86 7.88
N TYR A 581 -1.84 -13.09 7.45
CA TYR A 581 -3.15 -13.67 7.70
C TYR A 581 -3.41 -13.73 9.23
N PRO A 582 -4.53 -13.20 9.74
CA PRO A 582 -4.83 -13.21 11.17
C PRO A 582 -5.32 -14.59 11.63
N VAL A 583 -4.38 -15.52 11.83
CA VAL A 583 -4.64 -16.93 12.23
C VAL A 583 -5.34 -17.04 13.60
N GLU A 584 -5.22 -16.01 14.44
CA GLU A 584 -5.88 -15.97 15.76
C GLU A 584 -7.41 -15.88 15.69
N CYS A 585 -7.98 -15.59 14.51
CA CYS A 585 -9.41 -15.43 14.27
C CYS A 585 -10.06 -16.65 13.58
N LEU A 586 -9.35 -17.77 13.43
CA LEU A 586 -9.82 -18.98 12.71
C LEU A 586 -10.85 -19.84 13.47
N ARG A 587 -11.42 -19.38 14.59
CA ARG A 587 -12.31 -20.23 15.40
C ARG A 587 -13.71 -20.45 14.82
N ASP A 588 -14.11 -19.66 13.84
CA ASP A 588 -15.53 -19.61 13.44
C ASP A 588 -15.84 -20.56 12.26
N GLY A 589 -14.85 -21.24 11.67
CA GLY A 589 -15.06 -22.10 10.49
C GLY A 589 -15.49 -21.36 9.21
N GLU A 590 -15.93 -20.12 9.33
CA GLU A 590 -16.64 -19.33 8.31
C GLU A 590 -15.90 -18.03 7.89
N GLY A 591 -14.92 -17.56 8.67
CA GLY A 591 -14.08 -16.41 8.28
C GLY A 591 -14.76 -15.02 8.39
N SER A 592 -15.99 -14.97 8.89
CA SER A 592 -16.83 -13.76 9.05
C SER A 592 -16.19 -12.68 9.92
N GLY A 593 -15.66 -13.06 11.10
CA GLY A 593 -15.03 -12.12 12.04
C GLY A 593 -13.77 -11.44 11.50
N ILE A 594 -13.01 -12.11 10.62
CA ILE A 594 -11.79 -11.53 10.00
C ILE A 594 -12.16 -10.42 9.01
N ALA A 595 -13.19 -10.66 8.19
CA ALA A 595 -13.69 -9.69 7.24
C ALA A 595 -14.31 -8.48 7.96
N ALA A 596 -15.12 -8.72 9.00
CA ALA A 596 -15.73 -7.66 9.79
C ALA A 596 -14.70 -6.79 10.52
N LEU A 597 -13.60 -7.39 11.01
CA LEU A 597 -12.59 -6.69 11.80
C LEU A 597 -11.54 -5.97 10.96
N PHE A 598 -11.08 -6.61 9.88
CA PHE A 598 -9.92 -6.18 9.09
C PHE A 598 -10.23 -5.89 7.61
N GLY A 599 -11.45 -6.17 7.14
CA GLY A 599 -11.80 -6.08 5.72
C GLY A 599 -11.07 -7.10 4.84
N LEU A 600 -10.56 -8.18 5.44
CA LEU A 600 -9.87 -9.26 4.75
C LEU A 600 -10.84 -10.42 4.55
N VAL A 601 -11.15 -10.76 3.31
CA VAL A 601 -12.10 -11.83 2.98
C VAL A 601 -11.34 -13.08 2.54
N GLN A 602 -11.87 -14.27 2.89
CA GLN A 602 -11.31 -15.56 2.48
C GLN A 602 -11.20 -15.63 0.94
N GLN A 603 -10.09 -16.17 0.41
CA GLN A 603 -9.73 -16.16 -1.03
C GLN A 603 -9.36 -14.78 -1.63
N HIS A 604 -9.47 -13.68 -0.89
CA HIS A 604 -9.04 -12.34 -1.34
C HIS A 604 -7.60 -11.99 -0.91
N ARG A 605 -7.06 -10.95 -1.56
CA ARG A 605 -5.68 -10.48 -1.42
C ARG A 605 -5.36 -10.12 0.04
N LEU A 606 -4.26 -10.65 0.60
CA LEU A 606 -3.68 -10.23 1.88
C LEU A 606 -3.00 -8.86 1.78
N ALA A 607 -3.73 -7.87 1.29
CA ALA A 607 -3.26 -6.51 1.09
C ALA A 607 -4.33 -5.48 1.47
N GLN A 608 -3.99 -4.53 2.33
CA GLN A 608 -4.90 -3.48 2.78
C GLN A 608 -4.56 -2.14 2.11
N PRO A 609 -5.54 -1.45 1.49
CA PRO A 609 -5.34 -0.10 0.97
C PRO A 609 -5.09 0.87 2.13
N LEU A 610 -4.07 1.72 2.00
CA LEU A 610 -3.69 2.69 3.03
C LEU A 610 -4.07 4.14 2.69
N GLY A 611 -4.44 4.41 1.45
CA GLY A 611 -4.86 5.73 1.00
C GLY A 611 -4.12 6.20 -0.25
N THR A 612 -4.23 7.50 -0.53
CA THR A 612 -3.65 8.14 -1.71
C THR A 612 -2.94 9.44 -1.33
N ILE A 613 -1.91 9.80 -2.11
CA ILE A 613 -1.18 11.07 -1.96
C ILE A 613 -1.23 11.81 -3.30
N GLY A 614 -1.64 13.07 -3.30
CA GLY A 614 -1.66 13.90 -4.50
C GLY A 614 -0.26 14.15 -5.07
N THR A 615 -0.13 14.15 -6.39
CA THR A 615 1.11 14.43 -7.13
C THR A 615 1.01 15.80 -7.77
N MET A 616 1.74 16.77 -7.22
CA MET A 616 1.79 18.14 -7.73
C MET A 616 3.23 18.54 -8.05
N GLU A 617 3.39 19.58 -8.84
CA GLU A 617 4.72 20.08 -9.20
C GLU A 617 5.47 20.56 -7.95
N ALA A 618 6.79 20.37 -7.92
CA ALA A 618 7.70 20.62 -6.81
C ALA A 618 7.52 19.72 -5.57
N ARG A 619 6.51 18.84 -5.52
CA ARG A 619 6.33 17.92 -4.41
C ARG A 619 7.46 16.90 -4.32
N CYS A 620 8.09 16.84 -3.15
CA CYS A 620 8.95 15.76 -2.70
C CYS A 620 8.11 14.82 -1.83
N LEU A 621 8.19 13.52 -2.10
CA LEU A 621 7.48 12.46 -1.38
C LEU A 621 8.49 11.37 -0.99
N ALA A 622 8.50 10.95 0.26
CA ALA A 622 9.29 9.81 0.72
C ALA A 622 8.41 8.81 1.47
N PHE A 623 8.63 7.51 1.24
CA PHE A 623 7.84 6.44 1.85
C PHE A 623 8.65 5.14 2.01
N PRO A 624 8.27 4.24 2.94
CA PRO A 624 8.89 2.94 3.09
C PRO A 624 8.75 2.11 1.80
N HIS A 625 9.83 1.48 1.33
CA HIS A 625 9.78 0.75 0.07
C HIS A 625 8.89 -0.51 0.12
N ALA A 626 8.58 -1.01 1.32
CA ALA A 626 7.63 -2.11 1.51
C ALA A 626 6.17 -1.76 1.13
N LEU A 627 5.83 -0.47 1.00
CA LEU A 627 4.52 -0.08 0.52
C LEU A 627 4.41 -0.32 -0.98
N GLN A 628 3.39 -1.11 -1.38
CA GLN A 628 3.04 -1.21 -2.79
C GLN A 628 2.42 0.12 -3.23
N ARG A 629 2.82 0.58 -4.41
CA ARG A 629 2.29 1.82 -4.99
C ARG A 629 1.64 1.56 -6.34
N LYS A 630 0.67 2.42 -6.67
CA LYS A 630 0.06 2.52 -7.98
C LYS A 630 -0.09 3.99 -8.35
N ILE A 631 0.49 4.40 -9.48
CA ILE A 631 0.23 5.73 -10.03
C ILE A 631 -1.18 5.71 -10.64
N ASN A 632 -2.01 6.66 -10.25
CA ASN A 632 -3.37 6.81 -10.76
C ASN A 632 -3.34 7.51 -12.14
N PRO A 633 -4.48 7.53 -12.87
CA PRO A 633 -4.54 8.14 -14.19
C PRO A 633 -4.01 9.58 -14.24
N VAL A 634 -3.39 9.93 -15.36
CA VAL A 634 -2.85 11.26 -15.64
C VAL A 634 -3.47 11.76 -16.94
N GLU A 635 -4.08 12.94 -16.92
CA GLU A 635 -4.86 13.49 -18.04
C GLU A 635 -4.42 14.92 -18.38
N LEU A 636 -4.56 15.31 -19.65
CA LEU A 636 -4.34 16.69 -20.08
C LEU A 636 -5.33 17.66 -19.42
N SER A 637 -4.82 18.82 -19.00
CA SER A 637 -5.65 19.94 -18.55
C SER A 637 -6.35 20.63 -19.73
N ASP A 638 -5.58 20.98 -20.76
CA ASP A 638 -6.03 21.44 -22.07
C ASP A 638 -5.81 20.33 -23.11
N PRO A 639 -6.88 19.67 -23.61
CA PRO A 639 -6.77 18.57 -24.56
C PRO A 639 -6.14 18.94 -25.91
N THR A 640 -6.03 20.23 -26.23
CA THR A 640 -5.50 20.69 -27.53
C THR A 640 -3.98 20.83 -27.54
N ARG A 641 -3.33 20.77 -26.37
CA ARG A 641 -1.89 20.94 -26.21
C ARG A 641 -1.27 19.70 -25.61
N ALA A 642 -0.05 19.36 -26.02
CA ALA A 642 0.71 18.31 -25.35
C ALA A 642 0.98 18.66 -23.88
N GLY A 643 1.20 17.63 -23.06
CA GLY A 643 1.49 17.77 -21.64
C GLY A 643 2.49 16.73 -21.17
N THR A 644 3.23 17.04 -20.11
CA THR A 644 4.26 16.15 -19.55
C THR A 644 4.21 16.12 -18.03
N CYS A 645 4.55 14.97 -17.46
CA CYS A 645 4.73 14.79 -16.02
C CYS A 645 6.07 14.09 -15.78
N LYS A 646 7.04 14.81 -15.21
CA LYS A 646 8.42 14.35 -15.02
C LYS A 646 8.74 14.18 -13.55
N ARG A 647 9.38 13.05 -13.24
CA ARG A 647 9.73 12.69 -11.87
C ARG A 647 11.12 12.07 -11.75
N LEU A 648 11.84 12.48 -10.72
CA LEU A 648 13.06 11.84 -10.25
C LEU A 648 12.69 10.90 -9.10
N THR A 649 13.03 9.62 -9.22
CA THR A 649 12.84 8.61 -8.17
C THR A 649 14.20 8.18 -7.63
N LEU A 650 14.34 8.19 -6.30
CA LEU A 650 15.52 7.84 -5.54
C LEU A 650 15.19 6.62 -4.68
N TYR A 651 15.86 5.50 -4.91
CA TYR A 651 15.71 4.32 -4.06
C TYR A 651 16.88 4.26 -3.10
N LEU A 652 16.60 4.45 -1.81
CA LEU A 652 17.60 4.35 -0.76
C LEU A 652 17.84 2.88 -0.42
N VAL A 653 19.04 2.40 -0.71
CA VAL A 653 19.52 1.09 -0.28
C VAL A 653 19.82 1.13 1.22
N ASP A 654 19.55 0.03 1.92
CA ASP A 654 19.81 -0.16 3.34
C ASP A 654 21.27 0.17 3.69
N PRO A 655 21.54 1.26 4.45
CA PRO A 655 22.91 1.60 4.86
C PRO A 655 23.56 0.52 5.74
N GLU A 656 22.77 -0.36 6.37
CA GLU A 656 23.25 -1.46 7.19
C GLU A 656 23.51 -2.74 6.37
N SER A 657 23.08 -2.78 5.10
CA SER A 657 23.27 -3.91 4.18
C SER A 657 23.63 -3.42 2.76
N PRO A 658 24.81 -2.81 2.58
CA PRO A 658 25.23 -2.27 1.28
C PRO A 658 25.42 -3.38 0.24
N ILE A 659 25.13 -3.04 -1.01
CA ILE A 659 25.26 -3.94 -2.16
C ILE A 659 26.43 -3.51 -3.06
N PRO A 660 26.88 -4.38 -4.00
CA PRO A 660 27.84 -3.98 -5.02
C PRO A 660 27.38 -2.75 -5.80
N SER A 661 28.08 -1.63 -5.61
CA SER A 661 27.78 -0.32 -6.18
C SER A 661 28.79 0.10 -7.25
N ALA A 662 28.60 1.32 -7.77
CA ALA A 662 29.56 1.98 -8.65
C ALA A 662 30.97 2.18 -8.02
N ALA A 663 31.12 2.02 -6.70
CA ALA A 663 32.44 1.99 -6.04
C ALA A 663 33.29 0.78 -6.43
N VAL A 664 32.65 -0.35 -6.72
CA VAL A 664 33.33 -1.62 -7.00
C VAL A 664 33.01 -2.18 -8.38
N ILE A 665 31.95 -1.73 -9.02
CA ILE A 665 31.58 -2.06 -10.39
C ILE A 665 31.90 -0.84 -11.25
N PRO A 666 32.96 -0.88 -12.08
CA PRO A 666 33.23 0.19 -13.04
C PRO A 666 32.16 0.22 -14.16
N PRO A 667 32.11 1.30 -14.96
CA PRO A 667 31.15 1.41 -16.05
C PRO A 667 31.17 0.21 -16.98
N GLN A 668 30.00 -0.32 -17.31
CA GLN A 668 29.86 -1.44 -18.24
C GLN A 668 29.63 -0.97 -19.68
N GLN A 669 29.40 0.33 -19.89
CA GLN A 669 29.10 0.95 -21.17
C GLN A 669 30.33 0.89 -22.08
N GLN A 670 30.29 0.04 -23.12
CA GLN A 670 31.45 -0.14 -24.03
C GLN A 670 31.89 1.17 -24.70
N HIS A 671 30.96 2.06 -25.03
CA HIS A 671 31.28 3.34 -25.65
C HIS A 671 31.99 4.33 -24.69
N TRP A 672 31.80 4.21 -23.38
CA TRP A 672 32.57 5.01 -22.40
C TRP A 672 34.02 4.56 -22.34
N HIS A 673 34.25 3.24 -22.37
CA HIS A 673 35.61 2.67 -22.45
C HIS A 673 36.31 3.08 -23.75
N ALA A 674 35.60 3.02 -24.88
CA ALA A 674 36.14 3.42 -26.18
C ALA A 674 36.59 4.88 -26.20
N ALA A 675 35.81 5.79 -25.59
CA ALA A 675 36.15 7.21 -25.49
C ALA A 675 37.43 7.48 -24.68
N VAL A 676 37.72 6.66 -23.66
CA VAL A 676 38.97 6.75 -22.88
C VAL A 676 40.14 6.12 -23.63
N HIS A 677 39.93 4.97 -24.30
CA HIS A 677 40.98 4.26 -25.01
C HIS A 677 41.42 4.91 -26.32
N ALA A 678 40.50 5.48 -27.11
CA ALA A 678 40.82 5.97 -28.45
C ALA A 678 41.96 7.01 -28.46
N PRO A 679 41.96 8.05 -27.60
CA PRO A 679 43.07 9.01 -27.54
C PRO A 679 44.39 8.40 -27.06
N LEU A 680 44.34 7.39 -26.19
CA LEU A 680 45.53 6.69 -25.69
C LEU A 680 46.16 5.81 -26.78
N LEU A 681 45.33 5.15 -27.60
CA LEU A 681 45.77 4.26 -28.68
C LEU A 681 46.35 5.04 -29.86
N GLU A 682 45.78 6.20 -30.19
CA GLU A 682 46.31 7.11 -31.22
C GLU A 682 47.73 7.61 -30.89
N GLN A 683 48.10 7.64 -29.61
CA GLN A 683 49.43 8.05 -29.14
C GLN A 683 50.46 6.92 -29.16
N LEU A 684 50.04 5.67 -29.39
CA LEU A 684 50.94 4.53 -29.39
C LEU A 684 51.53 4.27 -30.80
N PRO A 685 52.83 3.97 -30.91
CA PRO A 685 53.52 3.76 -32.19
C PRO A 685 53.27 2.34 -32.74
N PHE A 686 52.01 1.90 -32.77
CA PHE A 686 51.61 0.59 -33.27
C PHE A 686 50.95 0.74 -34.65
N ASP A 687 51.09 -0.29 -35.50
CA ASP A 687 50.35 -0.35 -36.76
C ASP A 687 48.84 -0.60 -36.50
N GLU A 688 48.00 -0.36 -37.51
CA GLU A 688 46.53 -0.48 -37.37
C GLU A 688 46.09 -1.88 -36.89
N ILE A 689 46.84 -2.93 -37.21
CA ILE A 689 46.53 -4.31 -36.80
C ILE A 689 46.84 -4.51 -35.32
N ALA A 690 47.99 -4.05 -34.85
CA ALA A 690 48.37 -4.08 -33.44
C ALA A 690 47.49 -3.16 -32.60
N GLN A 691 47.11 -1.98 -33.10
CA GLN A 691 46.11 -1.12 -32.45
C GLN A 691 44.75 -1.82 -32.35
N ALA A 692 44.28 -2.49 -33.40
CA ALA A 692 43.03 -3.25 -33.38
C ALA A 692 43.10 -4.45 -32.42
N GLN A 693 44.23 -5.15 -32.33
CA GLN A 693 44.42 -6.25 -31.37
C GLN A 693 44.51 -5.76 -29.93
N ILE A 694 45.21 -4.65 -29.68
CA ILE A 694 45.26 -4.01 -28.36
C ILE A 694 43.88 -3.49 -27.99
N TYR A 695 43.13 -2.91 -28.93
CA TYR A 695 41.76 -2.48 -28.72
C TYR A 695 40.82 -3.66 -28.44
N GLU A 696 40.94 -4.80 -29.14
CA GLU A 696 40.17 -6.02 -28.85
C GLU A 696 40.57 -6.66 -27.51
N MET A 697 41.85 -6.59 -27.11
CA MET A 697 42.31 -7.02 -25.79
C MET A 697 41.90 -6.06 -24.67
N ALA A 698 41.83 -4.76 -24.98
CA ALA A 698 41.39 -3.68 -24.09
C ALA A 698 39.87 -3.49 -24.09
N ARG A 699 39.16 -4.10 -25.05
CA ARG A 699 37.71 -4.21 -25.11
C ARG A 699 37.29 -4.87 -23.81
N GLY A 700 36.91 -4.03 -22.84
CA GLY A 700 36.99 -4.38 -21.44
C GLY A 700 36.29 -5.70 -21.17
N ARG A 701 37.02 -6.66 -20.58
CA ARG A 701 36.36 -7.82 -19.95
C ARG A 701 35.27 -7.25 -19.04
N GLY A 702 34.04 -7.72 -19.18
CA GLY A 702 32.91 -7.24 -18.38
C GLY A 702 32.20 -5.98 -18.89
N THR A 703 32.50 -5.47 -20.09
CA THR A 703 31.68 -4.44 -20.76
C THR A 703 30.55 -5.05 -21.59
N MET A 704 29.53 -4.26 -21.91
CA MET A 704 28.40 -4.67 -22.75
C MET A 704 28.02 -3.56 -23.75
N THR A 705 27.48 -3.96 -24.91
CA THR A 705 26.92 -3.01 -25.88
C THR A 705 25.56 -2.50 -25.41
N THR A 706 25.06 -1.42 -26.03
CA THR A 706 23.69 -0.93 -25.76
C THR A 706 22.64 -1.99 -26.11
N ALA A 707 22.85 -2.80 -27.14
CA ALA A 707 21.94 -3.89 -27.51
C ALA A 707 21.93 -5.01 -26.45
N ASP A 708 23.10 -5.43 -25.97
CA ASP A 708 23.20 -6.42 -24.88
C ASP A 708 22.53 -5.91 -23.60
N ALA A 709 22.72 -4.63 -23.28
CA ALA A 709 22.10 -3.98 -22.13
C ALA A 709 20.56 -3.95 -22.25
N GLN A 710 20.02 -3.73 -23.46
CA GLN A 710 18.57 -3.79 -23.71
C GLN A 710 18.02 -5.20 -23.51
N GLU A 711 18.74 -6.24 -23.95
CA GLU A 711 18.35 -7.63 -23.73
C GLU A 711 18.36 -7.98 -22.23
N HIS A 712 19.40 -7.57 -21.50
CA HIS A 712 19.48 -7.76 -20.06
C HIS A 712 18.39 -6.99 -19.31
N ARG A 713 18.08 -5.75 -19.71
CA ARG A 713 16.97 -4.98 -19.16
C ARG A 713 15.64 -5.72 -19.31
N ALA A 714 15.32 -6.24 -20.50
CA ALA A 714 14.07 -6.96 -20.73
C ALA A 714 13.94 -8.17 -19.80
N LYS A 715 15.05 -8.90 -19.60
CA LYS A 715 15.12 -10.05 -18.67
C LYS A 715 14.99 -9.62 -17.22
N MET A 716 15.64 -8.52 -16.81
CA MET A 716 15.54 -7.98 -15.45
C MET A 716 14.12 -7.55 -15.11
N VAL A 717 13.42 -6.86 -16.01
CA VAL A 717 12.02 -6.46 -15.80
C VAL A 717 11.13 -7.70 -15.58
N GLN A 718 11.36 -8.77 -16.33
CA GLN A 718 10.63 -10.03 -16.13
C GLN A 718 10.99 -10.71 -14.80
N ASP A 719 12.27 -10.72 -14.42
CA ASP A 719 12.79 -11.29 -13.17
C ASP A 719 12.19 -10.58 -11.95
N HIS A 720 12.18 -9.24 -11.96
CA HIS A 720 11.58 -8.42 -10.90
C HIS A 720 10.06 -8.60 -10.82
N LYS A 721 9.37 -8.72 -11.96
CA LYS A 721 7.92 -9.03 -11.99
C LYS A 721 7.58 -10.42 -11.43
N ARG A 722 8.51 -11.38 -11.49
CA ARG A 722 8.30 -12.74 -10.97
C ARG A 722 8.46 -12.80 -9.45
N PHE A 723 9.32 -11.96 -8.88
CA PHE A 723 9.64 -11.98 -7.46
C PHE A 723 8.49 -11.52 -6.56
N TRP A 724 7.65 -10.60 -7.04
CA TRP A 724 6.44 -10.24 -6.32
C TRP A 724 5.27 -11.09 -6.82
N PRO A 725 4.66 -11.95 -5.97
CA PRO A 725 3.53 -12.75 -6.40
C PRO A 725 2.41 -11.81 -6.87
N ARG A 726 1.90 -12.02 -8.09
CA ARG A 726 0.67 -11.37 -8.53
C ARG A 726 -0.44 -11.87 -7.62
N PRO A 727 -1.10 -11.00 -6.82
CA PRO A 727 -2.18 -11.44 -5.95
C PRO A 727 -3.49 -11.66 -6.71
N GLU A 728 -3.43 -11.95 -8.03
CA GLU A 728 -4.61 -11.88 -8.92
C GLU A 728 -5.18 -13.24 -9.28
N THR A 729 -4.49 -14.34 -8.96
CA THR A 729 -5.00 -15.70 -9.24
C THR A 729 -4.49 -16.65 -8.16
N ILE A 730 -5.33 -16.94 -7.16
CA ILE A 730 -5.38 -18.34 -6.70
C ILE A 730 -6.02 -19.07 -7.89
N PRO A 731 -5.38 -20.10 -8.47
CA PRO A 731 -5.97 -20.81 -9.59
C PRO A 731 -7.39 -21.26 -9.23
N GLU A 732 -8.36 -20.91 -10.06
CA GLU A 732 -9.66 -21.59 -10.10
C GLU A 732 -9.40 -23.02 -10.58
N ASP A 733 -8.85 -23.88 -9.73
CA ASP A 733 -8.91 -25.32 -9.99
C ASP A 733 -10.33 -25.78 -9.69
N GLU A 734 -11.00 -26.18 -10.76
CA GLU A 734 -12.36 -26.70 -10.81
C GLU A 734 -12.59 -27.78 -9.73
N GLY A 735 -13.58 -27.54 -8.86
CA GLY A 735 -14.35 -28.64 -8.25
C GLY A 735 -13.93 -29.21 -6.90
N ASN A 736 -12.93 -28.66 -6.20
CA ASN A 736 -12.68 -29.03 -4.80
C ASN A 736 -12.51 -27.77 -3.94
N HIS A 737 -13.56 -27.40 -3.20
CA HIS A 737 -13.45 -26.45 -2.10
C HIS A 737 -12.37 -26.95 -1.13
N PRO A 738 -11.20 -26.29 -1.01
CA PRO A 738 -10.27 -26.65 0.02
C PRO A 738 -10.78 -25.98 1.30
N PHE A 739 -11.44 -26.76 2.15
CA PHE A 739 -11.23 -26.57 3.57
C PHE A 739 -9.71 -26.54 3.76
N ILE A 740 -9.15 -25.38 4.12
CA ILE A 740 -7.74 -25.27 4.45
C ILE A 740 -7.60 -26.08 5.73
N ASP A 741 -7.17 -27.34 5.59
CA ASP A 741 -6.78 -28.17 6.70
C ASP A 741 -5.53 -27.58 7.38
N ASP A 742 -5.24 -28.04 8.60
CA ASP A 742 -4.10 -27.57 9.40
C ASP A 742 -2.77 -27.64 8.62
N GLU A 743 -2.66 -28.48 7.57
CA GLU A 743 -1.50 -28.58 6.68
C GLU A 743 -1.45 -27.45 5.61
N GLY A 744 -2.58 -26.95 5.12
CA GLY A 744 -2.64 -25.79 4.22
C GLY A 744 -2.28 -24.46 4.91
N VAL A 745 -2.57 -24.34 6.21
CA VAL A 745 -2.10 -23.22 7.05
C VAL A 745 -0.58 -23.28 7.20
N ASP A 746 0.00 -24.46 7.40
CA ASP A 746 1.45 -24.65 7.45
C ASP A 746 2.12 -24.38 6.08
N ALA A 747 1.45 -24.63 4.95
CA ALA A 747 1.95 -24.27 3.62
C ALA A 747 1.95 -22.75 3.36
N ILE A 748 0.97 -22.02 3.89
CA ILE A 748 0.94 -20.55 3.88
C ILE A 748 2.02 -19.99 4.81
N TYR A 749 2.17 -20.52 6.03
CA TYR A 749 3.28 -20.16 6.92
C TYR A 749 4.64 -20.47 6.28
N CYS A 750 4.78 -21.59 5.56
CA CYS A 750 6.00 -21.92 4.82
C CYS A 750 6.19 -21.10 3.54
N MET A 751 5.21 -20.33 3.06
CA MET A 751 5.43 -19.34 1.99
C MET A 751 5.77 -17.95 2.55
N PHE A 752 5.47 -17.67 3.82
CA PHE A 752 5.59 -16.33 4.43
C PHE A 752 6.55 -16.24 5.63
N GLU A 753 7.09 -17.37 6.12
CA GLU A 753 8.33 -17.45 6.90
C GLU A 753 9.59 -17.46 6.00
N TRP A 754 9.42 -17.29 4.67
CA TRP A 754 10.47 -17.29 3.65
C TRP A 754 11.02 -15.92 3.30
#